data_AF-A0A1F3IVJ7-F1
#
_entry.id   AF-A0A1F3IVJ7-F1
#
_cell.length_a   1.000
_cell.length_b   1.000
_cell.length_c   1.000
_cell.angle_alpha   90.00
_cell.angle_beta   90.00
_cell.angle_gamma   90.00
#
_symmetry.space_group_name_H-M   'P 1'
#
loop_
_entity.id
_entity.type
_entity.pdbx_description
1 polymer ?
#
loop_
_entity_poly.entity_id
_entity_poly.type
_entity_poly.pdbx_seq_one_letter_code
_entity_poly.pdbx_strand_id
1 'polypeptide(L)'
;MILICFISSILTSDLKAQNVTITDDESYTANTSAMLDVKSTTKGLLVPRLTTTQRNSIVSPAQGLMVFDTDLMKFMYYNGTVWTSIPQLITDTGAGEALFAVVNASGDTVFAVYPDGVKVFVDPDAKGKVGGFAVSGRTPTKEGGNVEYFRVTPDSTRIYVNDSIGAKGKVGGFAVSGRTPTKEYGIKDYFIVNRDSTRIYIDSTASKGKVGGFAVSGRTPTKAGFIPDDYFNISSGSSADKITSDARIAWYPKKEAFLAGRVQVLAPDSVGLNSFVTGYHSMAKGNYSQAFGYEAKARGNYSTAIGYLAIANNDNSFAFGQNAKALASYSFALGDQVTANNSYSYSFGRLSIASGDFAVAIGNAAIASGLQSFSVNGTASGDYSKSFGGEASGNYSLTSGYDVTASGLNSTAIGYRVKATNKNAFAVGTGGNSTLPPYLPTYTTASGENSIAFGTEASASGLKSIAFGEHASALNENSVAIGMGAYAIGKSSICIGNYTFAYSAWSTVLGYDNIESGDMYNIIMTDPLFVIGNGFSGTPSNALTILKNGKMGILNPSPTYYLDVSGTARTTSSTYLATTSGNVGIGATSTTYKLDVTGTARSTAGAYFATLSGNVGIGTTSTSYKLDVAGTANFNKNLTGVALRTNGTETLWFDGTYFSWGYGGTYNYFARAITIADATNRSSTYKLYVAGNAYATGSWSSSDLRYKKNVSPLNNILSDLLKISAVRYEWNQNEFKNMNFDDKTHIGVIAQDVEKIFPELVITDDNGYKAVAYDKLSAILLEGTKEQQIQIEQLKKENTELKKRLDQLEGLKTEIETIKAVIREK
;
A
#
# COMPACT_ATOMS: atom_id res chain seq x y z
N MET A 1 -17.55 -1.06 -43.93
CA MET A 1 -18.91 -0.85 -44.45
C MET A 1 -19.79 -0.11 -43.43
N ILE A 2 -19.32 1.02 -42.88
CA ILE A 2 -20.11 2.03 -42.13
C ILE A 2 -19.43 3.38 -42.45
N LEU A 3 -19.47 3.79 -43.71
CA LEU A 3 -19.05 5.13 -44.15
C LEU A 3 -19.86 5.59 -45.38
N ILE A 4 -21.03 5.00 -45.60
CA ILE A 4 -21.88 5.27 -46.77
C ILE A 4 -23.33 5.64 -46.37
N CYS A 5 -23.70 5.53 -45.09
CA CYS A 5 -25.07 5.82 -44.63
C CYS A 5 -25.30 7.24 -44.09
N PHE A 6 -24.35 8.16 -44.20
CA PHE A 6 -24.54 9.57 -43.79
C PHE A 6 -24.62 10.58 -44.94
N ILE A 7 -24.55 10.12 -46.21
CA ILE A 7 -24.52 11.00 -47.39
C ILE A 7 -25.85 11.03 -48.16
N SER A 8 -26.89 10.31 -47.72
CA SER A 8 -28.12 10.12 -48.50
C SER A 8 -29.40 10.78 -47.93
N SER A 9 -29.33 11.57 -46.86
CA SER A 9 -30.51 12.18 -46.22
C SER A 9 -30.57 13.72 -46.23
N ILE A 10 -29.77 14.39 -47.08
CA ILE A 10 -29.82 15.88 -47.27
C ILE A 10 -30.08 16.28 -48.74
N LEU A 11 -30.40 15.34 -49.62
CA LEU A 11 -30.80 15.65 -51.00
C LEU A 11 -32.31 15.85 -51.10
N THR A 12 -32.78 17.03 -50.70
CA THR A 12 -33.86 17.83 -51.33
C THR A 12 -34.15 19.04 -50.45
N SER A 13 -33.16 19.93 -50.35
CA SER A 13 -33.40 21.33 -50.05
C SER A 13 -32.55 22.12 -51.03
N ASP A 14 -33.21 22.88 -51.91
CA ASP A 14 -32.57 23.95 -52.67
C ASP A 14 -31.99 24.95 -51.65
N LEU A 15 -30.75 24.71 -51.22
CA LEU A 15 -29.96 25.66 -50.45
C LEU A 15 -29.54 26.75 -51.43
N LYS A 16 -30.45 27.72 -51.65
CA LYS A 16 -30.12 28.97 -52.31
C LYS A 16 -28.94 29.58 -51.57
N ALA A 17 -27.89 29.91 -52.33
CA ALA A 17 -26.65 30.48 -51.82
C ALA A 17 -26.93 31.52 -50.72
N GLN A 18 -26.43 31.25 -49.52
CA GLN A 18 -26.41 32.26 -48.46
C GLN A 18 -25.53 33.41 -48.92
N ASN A 19 -25.99 34.61 -48.63
CA ASN A 19 -25.27 35.85 -48.81
C ASN A 19 -23.88 35.77 -48.17
N VAL A 20 -22.83 36.11 -48.92
CA VAL A 20 -21.47 36.14 -48.38
C VAL A 20 -21.27 37.47 -47.67
N THR A 21 -20.94 37.46 -46.37
CA THR A 21 -20.59 38.69 -45.65
C THR A 21 -19.10 38.76 -45.32
N ILE A 22 -18.48 39.90 -45.60
CA ILE A 22 -17.09 40.19 -45.27
C ILE A 22 -17.08 41.38 -44.30
N THR A 23 -16.81 41.12 -43.02
CA THR A 23 -16.82 42.16 -41.98
C THR A 23 -15.74 41.98 -40.92
N ASP A 24 -15.31 43.08 -40.30
CA ASP A 24 -14.49 43.11 -39.08
C ASP A 24 -15.31 43.40 -37.81
N ASP A 25 -16.65 43.37 -37.92
CA ASP A 25 -17.61 43.54 -36.83
C ASP A 25 -18.37 42.21 -36.61
N GLU A 26 -17.98 41.46 -35.58
CA GLU A 26 -18.55 40.14 -35.25
C GLU A 26 -20.04 40.19 -34.89
N SER A 27 -20.61 41.38 -34.66
CA SER A 27 -22.02 41.58 -34.32
C SER A 27 -22.92 41.87 -35.53
N TYR A 28 -22.35 42.00 -36.73
CA TYR A 28 -23.12 42.38 -37.92
C TYR A 28 -23.76 41.18 -38.63
N THR A 29 -25.09 41.23 -38.75
CA THR A 29 -25.86 40.31 -39.61
C THR A 29 -25.97 40.82 -41.04
N ALA A 30 -25.61 39.94 -41.98
CA ALA A 30 -25.74 40.12 -43.42
C ALA A 30 -27.14 40.59 -43.85
N ASN A 31 -27.22 41.59 -44.71
CA ASN A 31 -28.49 42.00 -45.27
C ASN A 31 -29.06 40.92 -46.20
N THR A 32 -30.31 40.50 -45.97
CA THR A 32 -30.97 39.39 -46.68
C THR A 32 -31.20 39.66 -48.17
N SER A 33 -31.10 40.91 -48.63
CA SER A 33 -31.23 41.24 -50.07
C SER A 33 -29.90 41.28 -50.83
N ALA A 34 -28.74 41.17 -50.17
CA ALA A 34 -27.43 41.23 -50.80
C ALA A 34 -26.87 39.82 -51.02
N MET A 35 -26.26 39.54 -52.17
CA MET A 35 -25.54 38.27 -52.40
C MET A 35 -24.10 38.32 -51.87
N LEU A 36 -23.53 39.54 -51.80
CA LEU A 36 -22.25 39.86 -51.14
C LEU A 36 -22.45 41.16 -50.34
N ASP A 37 -22.23 41.10 -49.02
CA ASP A 37 -22.37 42.24 -48.09
C ASP A 37 -21.02 42.52 -47.41
N VAL A 38 -20.47 43.73 -47.54
CA VAL A 38 -19.15 44.06 -47.00
C VAL A 38 -19.31 45.22 -46.01
N LYS A 39 -19.06 44.97 -44.72
CA LYS A 39 -19.12 46.01 -43.67
C LYS A 39 -17.78 46.10 -42.95
N SER A 40 -17.16 47.27 -42.97
CA SER A 40 -16.04 47.54 -42.08
C SER A 40 -15.97 49.02 -41.73
N THR A 41 -15.51 49.33 -40.53
CA THR A 41 -15.24 50.71 -40.10
C THR A 41 -13.79 51.13 -40.33
N THR A 42 -12.90 50.19 -40.69
CA THR A 42 -11.45 50.43 -40.82
C THR A 42 -10.86 49.94 -42.16
N LYS A 43 -11.59 49.14 -42.94
CA LYS A 43 -11.15 48.51 -44.20
C LYS A 43 -12.15 48.79 -45.33
N GLY A 44 -11.69 48.73 -46.57
CA GLY A 44 -12.51 48.93 -47.78
C GLY A 44 -12.35 47.80 -48.80
N LEU A 45 -13.18 47.82 -49.85
CA LEU A 45 -13.11 46.85 -50.95
C LEU A 45 -12.16 47.36 -52.05
N LEU A 46 -11.14 46.56 -52.38
CA LEU A 46 -10.31 46.78 -53.57
C LEU A 46 -10.83 45.91 -54.72
N VAL A 47 -11.39 46.56 -55.75
CA VAL A 47 -11.74 45.90 -57.02
C VAL A 47 -10.49 45.70 -57.89
N PRO A 48 -10.51 44.80 -58.89
CA PRO A 48 -9.37 44.60 -59.79
C PRO A 48 -8.90 45.90 -60.43
N ARG A 49 -7.58 46.17 -60.32
CA ARG A 49 -6.93 47.38 -60.83
C ARG A 49 -6.22 47.05 -62.13
N LEU A 50 -6.67 47.66 -63.22
CA LEU A 50 -6.17 47.39 -64.56
C LEU A 50 -5.82 48.71 -65.25
N THR A 51 -4.78 48.72 -66.07
CA THR A 51 -4.54 49.82 -67.03
C THR A 51 -5.69 49.90 -68.05
N THR A 52 -5.85 51.03 -68.73
CA THR A 52 -6.86 51.20 -69.79
C THR A 52 -6.72 50.11 -70.85
N THR A 53 -5.48 49.77 -71.21
CA THR A 53 -5.15 48.71 -72.16
C THR A 53 -5.58 47.33 -71.65
N GLN A 54 -5.28 47.01 -70.39
CA GLN A 54 -5.65 45.72 -69.78
C GLN A 54 -7.18 45.58 -69.63
N ARG A 55 -7.90 46.64 -69.24
CA ARG A 55 -9.37 46.64 -69.17
C ARG A 55 -9.98 46.38 -70.54
N ASN A 56 -9.51 47.09 -71.58
CA ASN A 56 -10.03 46.93 -72.94
C ASN A 56 -9.70 45.56 -73.55
N SER A 57 -8.72 44.85 -72.99
CA SER A 57 -8.32 43.50 -73.40
C SER A 57 -9.13 42.39 -72.74
N ILE A 58 -10.07 42.72 -71.84
CA ILE A 58 -11.00 41.74 -71.28
C ILE A 58 -11.93 41.27 -72.41
N VAL A 59 -11.81 40.00 -72.78
CA VAL A 59 -12.66 39.36 -73.80
C VAL A 59 -14.03 39.05 -73.19
N SER A 60 -15.11 39.52 -73.82
CA SER A 60 -16.51 39.29 -73.39
C SER A 60 -16.80 39.65 -71.92
N PRO A 61 -16.58 40.90 -71.48
CA PRO A 61 -16.87 41.31 -70.11
C PRO A 61 -18.37 41.20 -69.80
N ALA A 62 -18.69 40.68 -68.61
CA ALA A 62 -20.08 40.59 -68.16
C ALA A 62 -20.67 41.98 -67.86
N GLN A 63 -21.95 42.20 -68.17
CA GLN A 63 -22.67 43.41 -67.79
C GLN A 63 -22.66 43.56 -66.25
N GLY A 64 -22.20 44.71 -65.77
CA GLY A 64 -22.00 45.00 -64.34
C GLY A 64 -20.58 44.73 -63.82
N LEU A 65 -19.67 44.17 -64.62
CA LEU A 65 -18.28 43.94 -64.21
C LEU A 65 -17.59 45.27 -63.86
N MET A 66 -17.10 45.41 -62.62
CA MET A 66 -16.48 46.63 -62.09
C MET A 66 -14.97 46.45 -61.91
N VAL A 67 -14.20 47.42 -62.41
CA VAL A 67 -12.75 47.50 -62.25
C VAL A 67 -12.34 48.94 -61.91
N PHE A 68 -11.15 49.12 -61.36
CA PHE A 68 -10.54 50.43 -61.23
C PHE A 68 -9.50 50.59 -62.33
N ASP A 69 -9.73 51.53 -63.24
CA ASP A 69 -8.77 51.85 -64.28
C ASP A 69 -7.64 52.69 -63.69
N THR A 70 -6.42 52.15 -63.67
CA THR A 70 -5.27 52.81 -63.06
C THR A 70 -4.68 53.92 -63.92
N ASP A 71 -4.97 53.97 -65.21
CA ASP A 71 -4.50 55.06 -66.07
C ASP A 71 -5.47 56.25 -66.01
N LEU A 72 -6.78 55.97 -65.99
CA LEU A 72 -7.82 56.99 -65.85
C LEU A 72 -8.10 57.40 -64.39
N MET A 73 -7.60 56.63 -63.43
CA MET A 73 -7.86 56.77 -61.99
C MET A 73 -9.37 56.81 -61.66
N LYS A 74 -10.16 55.98 -62.35
CA LYS A 74 -11.63 55.95 -62.23
C LYS A 74 -12.15 54.53 -62.08
N PHE A 75 -13.23 54.37 -61.31
CA PHE A 75 -14.01 53.14 -61.32
C PHE A 75 -14.83 53.05 -62.61
N MET A 76 -14.63 51.95 -63.32
CA MET A 76 -15.29 51.64 -64.58
C MET A 76 -16.14 50.39 -64.40
N TYR A 77 -17.35 50.39 -64.94
CA TYR A 77 -18.16 49.19 -65.06
C TYR A 77 -18.51 48.94 -66.52
N TYR A 78 -18.62 47.67 -66.93
CA TYR A 78 -19.08 47.33 -68.26
C TYR A 78 -20.61 47.34 -68.31
N ASN A 79 -21.22 48.20 -69.12
CA ASN A 79 -22.68 48.34 -69.15
C ASN A 79 -23.41 47.30 -70.03
N GLY A 80 -22.67 46.35 -70.60
CA GLY A 80 -23.16 45.36 -71.57
C GLY A 80 -22.67 45.62 -72.99
N THR A 81 -22.26 46.85 -73.32
CA THR A 81 -21.78 47.23 -74.66
C THR A 81 -20.45 47.99 -74.63
N VAL A 82 -20.25 48.86 -73.64
CA VAL A 82 -19.04 49.67 -73.48
C VAL A 82 -18.64 49.80 -72.02
N TRP A 83 -17.35 50.04 -71.76
CA TRP A 83 -16.86 50.43 -70.45
C TRP A 83 -17.31 51.85 -70.13
N THR A 84 -18.08 52.00 -69.05
CA THR A 84 -18.66 53.26 -68.58
C THR A 84 -18.10 53.58 -67.21
N SER A 85 -17.76 54.83 -66.91
CA SER A 85 -17.36 55.21 -65.55
C SER A 85 -18.57 55.21 -64.63
N ILE A 86 -18.45 54.69 -63.41
CA ILE A 86 -19.48 54.90 -62.39
C ILE A 86 -19.47 56.39 -62.04
N PRO A 87 -20.58 57.13 -62.24
CA PRO A 87 -20.65 58.53 -61.85
C PRO A 87 -20.40 58.61 -60.35
N GLN A 88 -19.37 59.35 -59.94
CA GLN A 88 -19.28 59.74 -58.53
C GLN A 88 -20.49 60.63 -58.25
N LEU A 89 -21.24 60.31 -57.20
CA LEU A 89 -22.13 61.27 -56.54
C LEU A 89 -21.25 62.38 -55.98
N ILE A 90 -20.89 63.31 -56.86
CA ILE A 90 -20.42 64.62 -56.46
C ILE A 90 -21.70 65.32 -56.00
N THR A 91 -21.89 65.43 -54.68
CA THR A 91 -22.76 66.45 -54.11
C THR A 91 -22.10 67.80 -54.35
N ASP A 92 -22.10 68.21 -55.61
CA ASP A 92 -21.78 69.55 -56.07
C ASP A 92 -22.97 69.96 -56.94
N THR A 93 -23.90 70.64 -56.28
CA THR A 93 -25.05 71.28 -56.90
C THR A 93 -24.54 72.28 -57.92
N GLY A 94 -24.87 72.06 -59.20
CA GLY A 94 -24.72 73.11 -60.20
C GLY A 94 -24.63 72.63 -61.63
N ALA A 95 -25.78 72.52 -62.30
CA ALA A 95 -26.06 73.26 -63.55
C ALA A 95 -27.30 72.67 -64.24
N GLY A 96 -28.24 73.54 -64.61
CA GLY A 96 -29.37 73.14 -65.41
C GLY A 96 -30.20 74.32 -65.88
N GLU A 97 -30.95 74.97 -64.99
CA GLU A 97 -31.81 76.10 -65.36
C GLU A 97 -31.75 77.21 -64.30
N ALA A 98 -31.61 78.45 -64.76
CA ALA A 98 -31.72 79.62 -63.89
C ALA A 98 -33.18 79.85 -63.52
N LEU A 99 -33.47 80.09 -62.24
CA LEU A 99 -34.81 80.50 -61.79
C LEU A 99 -35.17 81.89 -62.33
N PHE A 100 -34.16 82.74 -62.49
CA PHE A 100 -34.26 84.09 -63.05
C PHE A 100 -32.92 84.47 -63.70
N ALA A 101 -32.92 84.93 -64.94
CA ALA A 101 -31.74 85.40 -65.65
C ALA A 101 -31.98 86.79 -66.26
N VAL A 102 -31.05 87.72 -66.02
CA VAL A 102 -30.94 89.00 -66.73
C VAL A 102 -29.92 88.81 -67.84
N VAL A 103 -30.36 89.02 -69.08
CA VAL A 103 -29.50 89.03 -70.25
C VAL A 103 -29.20 90.45 -70.71
N ASN A 104 -28.03 90.66 -71.31
CA ASN A 104 -27.71 91.93 -71.98
C ASN A 104 -28.40 92.02 -73.37
N ALA A 105 -28.23 93.14 -74.07
CA ALA A 105 -28.82 93.36 -75.39
C ALA A 105 -28.38 92.35 -76.48
N SER A 106 -27.30 91.61 -76.25
CA SER A 106 -26.77 90.58 -77.15
C SER A 106 -27.31 89.17 -76.85
N GLY A 107 -28.08 89.02 -75.77
CA GLY A 107 -28.68 87.73 -75.35
C GLY A 107 -27.85 86.92 -74.35
N ASP A 108 -26.70 87.42 -73.90
CA ASP A 108 -25.84 86.73 -72.91
C ASP A 108 -26.30 87.00 -71.48
N THR A 109 -26.27 85.97 -70.62
CA THR A 109 -26.66 86.09 -69.20
C THR A 109 -25.57 86.84 -68.42
N VAL A 110 -25.91 88.00 -67.85
CA VAL A 110 -24.98 88.83 -67.04
C VAL A 110 -25.23 88.69 -65.54
N PHE A 111 -26.43 88.26 -65.16
CA PHE A 111 -26.81 87.98 -63.79
C PHE A 111 -27.85 86.86 -63.79
N ALA A 112 -27.58 85.76 -63.08
CA ALA A 112 -28.53 84.68 -62.93
C ALA A 112 -28.64 84.22 -61.48
N VAL A 113 -29.89 83.99 -61.07
CA VAL A 113 -30.24 83.42 -59.77
C VAL A 113 -30.57 81.95 -59.99
N TYR A 114 -29.85 81.11 -59.27
CA TYR A 114 -30.05 79.67 -59.20
C TYR A 114 -30.57 79.32 -57.79
N PRO A 115 -31.19 78.14 -57.60
CA PRO A 115 -31.67 77.72 -56.29
C PRO A 115 -30.56 77.67 -55.21
N ASP A 116 -29.30 77.56 -55.62
CA ASP A 116 -28.11 77.42 -54.78
C ASP A 116 -27.24 78.71 -54.71
N GLY A 117 -27.63 79.79 -55.40
CA GLY A 117 -26.93 81.07 -55.28
C GLY A 117 -27.07 81.99 -56.50
N VAL A 118 -26.48 83.17 -56.38
CA VAL A 118 -26.46 84.18 -57.44
C VAL A 118 -25.11 84.11 -58.17
N LYS A 119 -25.13 83.94 -59.50
CA LYS A 119 -23.94 84.10 -60.35
C LYS A 119 -24.02 85.42 -61.11
N VAL A 120 -22.93 86.18 -61.02
CA VAL A 120 -22.70 87.38 -61.82
C VAL A 120 -21.63 87.04 -62.85
N PHE A 121 -21.97 87.13 -64.13
CA PHE A 121 -21.02 86.89 -65.21
C PHE A 121 -20.37 88.23 -65.57
N VAL A 122 -19.06 88.32 -65.36
CA VAL A 122 -18.25 89.51 -65.69
C VAL A 122 -17.44 89.18 -66.93
N ASP A 123 -17.51 90.05 -67.93
CA ASP A 123 -16.80 89.94 -69.20
C ASP A 123 -15.27 89.81 -68.96
N PRO A 124 -14.62 88.72 -69.43
CA PRO A 124 -13.19 88.52 -69.23
C PRO A 124 -12.29 89.55 -69.92
N ASP A 125 -12.81 90.37 -70.84
CA ASP A 125 -12.02 91.37 -71.56
C ASP A 125 -12.04 92.79 -70.92
N ALA A 126 -12.76 92.98 -69.80
CA ALA A 126 -12.77 94.24 -69.04
C ALA A 126 -11.72 94.24 -67.90
N LYS A 127 -10.51 94.73 -68.19
CA LYS A 127 -9.35 94.73 -67.25
C LYS A 127 -9.45 95.76 -66.10
N GLY A 128 -9.25 95.28 -64.86
CA GLY A 128 -8.82 96.06 -63.70
C GLY A 128 -7.40 95.70 -63.24
N LYS A 129 -6.66 96.64 -62.62
CA LYS A 129 -5.22 96.52 -62.23
C LYS A 129 -4.90 95.50 -61.11
N VAL A 130 -5.88 94.74 -60.62
CA VAL A 130 -5.73 93.64 -59.66
C VAL A 130 -6.68 92.51 -60.07
N GLY A 131 -6.16 91.27 -60.17
CA GLY A 131 -6.86 90.12 -60.75
C GLY A 131 -8.10 89.66 -59.97
N GLY A 132 -8.86 88.74 -60.57
CA GLY A 132 -10.27 88.41 -60.32
C GLY A 132 -10.73 87.95 -58.92
N PHE A 133 -9.88 88.01 -57.88
CA PHE A 133 -10.30 88.13 -56.48
C PHE A 133 -9.09 88.56 -55.63
N ALA A 134 -8.95 89.86 -55.34
CA ALA A 134 -7.86 90.40 -54.52
C ALA A 134 -8.42 90.99 -53.21
N VAL A 135 -8.07 90.37 -52.09
CA VAL A 135 -8.23 91.01 -50.77
C VAL A 135 -6.98 91.83 -50.49
N SER A 136 -7.07 93.16 -50.53
CA SER A 136 -5.94 94.04 -50.18
C SER A 136 -6.40 95.25 -49.38
N GLY A 137 -5.85 95.44 -48.17
CA GLY A 137 -6.01 96.66 -47.38
C GLY A 137 -4.95 97.68 -47.76
N ARG A 138 -5.24 98.54 -48.73
CA ARG A 138 -4.31 99.60 -49.19
C ARG A 138 -4.81 100.96 -48.70
N THR A 139 -4.29 101.46 -47.57
CA THR A 139 -4.61 102.80 -47.07
C THR A 139 -3.35 103.66 -46.88
N PRO A 140 -3.38 104.95 -47.28
CA PRO A 140 -2.30 105.91 -47.04
C PRO A 140 -2.37 106.62 -45.67
N THR A 141 -3.43 106.40 -44.88
CA THR A 141 -3.58 106.91 -43.50
C THR A 141 -4.24 105.84 -42.62
N LYS A 142 -3.66 105.53 -41.46
CA LYS A 142 -4.22 104.57 -40.48
C LYS A 142 -4.43 105.26 -39.14
N GLU A 143 -5.66 105.25 -38.65
CA GLU A 143 -5.93 105.19 -37.21
C GLU A 143 -6.23 103.73 -36.85
N GLY A 144 -5.83 103.35 -35.63
CA GLY A 144 -5.69 101.97 -35.18
C GLY A 144 -7.00 101.17 -35.15
N GLY A 145 -6.92 99.96 -35.70
CA GLY A 145 -7.90 98.90 -35.54
C GLY A 145 -7.39 97.63 -36.19
N ASN A 146 -7.48 96.48 -35.51
CA ASN A 146 -7.23 95.18 -36.11
C ASN A 146 -8.29 94.94 -37.19
N VAL A 147 -7.96 95.16 -38.45
CA VAL A 147 -8.86 94.85 -39.57
C VAL A 147 -8.43 93.52 -40.17
N GLU A 148 -9.24 92.50 -39.94
CA GLU A 148 -9.13 91.22 -40.64
C GLU A 148 -9.62 91.41 -42.08
N TYR A 149 -8.73 91.24 -43.04
CA TYR A 149 -9.10 91.44 -44.45
C TYR A 149 -9.61 90.15 -45.11
N PHE A 150 -9.26 88.96 -44.60
CA PHE A 150 -9.81 87.68 -45.08
C PHE A 150 -9.82 86.64 -43.96
N ARG A 151 -11.00 86.06 -43.66
CA ARG A 151 -11.19 85.03 -42.64
C ARG A 151 -11.83 83.80 -43.28
N VAL A 152 -11.28 82.62 -43.03
CA VAL A 152 -11.85 81.31 -43.43
C VAL A 152 -11.86 80.39 -42.21
N THR A 153 -12.96 79.68 -41.97
CA THR A 153 -13.21 78.84 -40.77
C THR A 153 -13.72 77.45 -41.17
N PRO A 154 -13.83 76.47 -40.25
CA PRO A 154 -12.71 75.61 -39.84
C PRO A 154 -12.64 74.27 -40.58
N ASP A 155 -13.58 73.93 -41.46
CA ASP A 155 -13.76 72.51 -41.81
C ASP A 155 -12.92 72.04 -43.01
N SER A 156 -12.45 72.95 -43.88
CA SER A 156 -11.38 72.69 -44.88
C SER A 156 -11.19 73.91 -45.79
N THR A 157 -10.00 74.51 -45.82
CA THR A 157 -9.62 75.46 -46.88
C THR A 157 -8.82 74.73 -47.95
N ARG A 158 -9.32 74.65 -49.20
CA ARG A 158 -8.57 74.11 -50.35
C ARG A 158 -8.27 75.24 -51.32
N ILE A 159 -7.00 75.39 -51.65
CA ILE A 159 -6.53 76.42 -52.58
C ILE A 159 -5.88 75.68 -53.74
N TYR A 160 -6.53 75.72 -54.90
CA TYR A 160 -6.00 75.17 -56.15
C TYR A 160 -5.37 76.31 -56.94
N VAL A 161 -4.05 76.24 -57.12
CA VAL A 161 -3.32 77.15 -58.00
C VAL A 161 -3.03 76.38 -59.28
N ASN A 162 -3.72 76.73 -60.36
CA ASN A 162 -3.43 76.20 -61.68
C ASN A 162 -2.50 77.16 -62.42
N ASP A 163 -1.20 76.87 -62.41
CA ASP A 163 -0.18 77.69 -63.07
C ASP A 163 0.11 77.25 -64.53
N SER A 164 -0.81 76.53 -65.18
CA SER A 164 -0.60 75.96 -66.53
C SER A 164 -0.70 76.97 -67.68
N ILE A 165 -0.60 78.28 -67.41
CA ILE A 165 -0.67 79.32 -68.44
C ILE A 165 0.63 80.14 -68.41
N GLY A 166 1.43 80.03 -69.47
CA GLY A 166 2.79 80.57 -69.58
C GLY A 166 2.94 82.11 -69.63
N ALA A 167 2.00 82.89 -69.09
CA ALA A 167 2.05 84.35 -69.09
C ALA A 167 2.21 84.93 -67.67
N LYS A 168 3.34 85.59 -67.42
CA LYS A 168 3.88 85.93 -66.08
C LYS A 168 3.42 87.27 -65.51
N GLY A 169 3.18 87.30 -64.19
CA GLY A 169 3.33 88.48 -63.31
C GLY A 169 4.50 88.29 -62.31
N LYS A 170 5.01 89.38 -61.70
CA LYS A 170 6.17 89.32 -60.74
C LYS A 170 5.87 88.60 -59.43
N VAL A 171 4.60 88.36 -59.11
CA VAL A 171 4.12 87.52 -58.01
C VAL A 171 2.94 86.73 -58.59
N GLY A 172 2.97 85.40 -58.49
CA GLY A 172 1.96 84.48 -59.02
C GLY A 172 1.78 83.30 -58.07
N GLY A 173 0.59 82.68 -58.10
CA GLY A 173 0.12 81.72 -57.11
C GLY A 173 -0.54 82.36 -55.88
N PHE A 174 -0.97 81.53 -54.91
CA PHE A 174 -1.52 81.99 -53.64
C PHE A 174 -0.42 82.62 -52.78
N ALA A 175 -0.36 83.94 -52.74
CA ALA A 175 0.65 84.69 -52.01
C ALA A 175 0.00 85.62 -50.99
N VAL A 176 0.40 85.48 -49.72
CA VAL A 176 0.04 86.42 -48.66
C VAL A 176 1.26 87.25 -48.31
N SER A 177 1.23 88.56 -48.57
CA SER A 177 2.41 89.44 -48.42
C SER A 177 2.04 90.82 -47.87
N GLY A 178 2.89 91.37 -47.01
CA GLY A 178 2.86 92.75 -46.55
C GLY A 178 4.14 93.48 -46.95
N ARG A 179 4.03 94.67 -47.55
CA ARG A 179 5.18 95.54 -47.86
C ARG A 179 5.00 96.86 -47.14
N THR A 180 5.91 97.19 -46.22
CA THR A 180 5.84 98.45 -45.45
C THR A 180 7.19 99.16 -45.52
N PRO A 181 7.24 100.47 -45.83
CA PRO A 181 8.49 101.23 -45.89
C PRO A 181 8.97 101.78 -44.53
N THR A 182 8.23 101.57 -43.44
CA THR A 182 8.58 102.06 -42.09
C THR A 182 8.55 100.93 -41.05
N LYS A 183 9.47 101.00 -40.07
CA LYS A 183 9.51 100.09 -38.91
C LYS A 183 8.36 100.43 -37.98
N GLU A 184 7.44 99.51 -37.79
CA GLU A 184 6.40 99.60 -36.78
C GLU A 184 6.49 98.36 -35.88
N TYR A 185 6.50 98.57 -34.57
CA TYR A 185 6.52 97.52 -33.56
C TYR A 185 5.10 96.96 -33.39
N GLY A 186 4.91 95.72 -33.83
CA GLY A 186 3.70 94.96 -33.61
C GLY A 186 3.85 93.59 -34.25
N ILE A 187 3.40 92.53 -33.56
CA ILE A 187 3.33 91.18 -34.14
C ILE A 187 2.40 91.25 -35.34
N LYS A 188 2.87 90.83 -36.52
CA LYS A 188 2.07 90.83 -37.75
C LYS A 188 1.99 89.41 -38.28
N ASP A 189 0.90 88.73 -37.95
CA ASP A 189 0.57 87.42 -38.48
C ASP A 189 -0.09 87.60 -39.85
N TYR A 190 0.69 87.46 -40.91
CA TYR A 190 0.15 87.66 -42.26
C TYR A 190 -0.64 86.45 -42.76
N PHE A 191 -0.42 85.24 -42.23
CA PHE A 191 -1.18 84.06 -42.58
C PHE A 191 -1.29 83.11 -41.38
N ILE A 192 -2.51 82.89 -40.88
CA ILE A 192 -2.81 82.03 -39.73
C ILE A 192 -3.59 80.81 -40.22
N VAL A 193 -3.18 79.61 -39.78
CA VAL A 193 -3.86 78.33 -40.07
C VAL A 193 -4.16 77.62 -38.76
N ASN A 194 -5.41 77.21 -38.54
CA ASN A 194 -5.86 76.49 -37.34
C ASN A 194 -6.03 74.97 -37.56
N ARG A 195 -6.31 74.28 -36.44
CA ARG A 195 -5.78 72.98 -36.02
C ARG A 195 -6.19 71.71 -36.78
N ASP A 196 -7.02 71.77 -37.81
CA ASP A 196 -7.64 70.53 -38.34
C ASP A 196 -7.08 70.00 -39.67
N SER A 197 -6.21 70.75 -40.37
CA SER A 197 -5.18 70.30 -41.33
C SER A 197 -5.00 71.30 -42.46
N THR A 198 -3.76 71.53 -42.89
CA THR A 198 -3.45 72.18 -44.16
C THR A 198 -2.50 71.30 -44.94
N ARG A 199 -2.94 70.88 -46.13
CA ARG A 199 -2.16 70.07 -47.06
C ARG A 199 -1.82 70.92 -48.27
N ILE A 200 -0.53 71.13 -48.49
CA ILE A 200 -0.02 71.90 -49.64
C ILE A 200 0.59 70.90 -50.61
N TYR A 201 -0.06 70.73 -51.77
CA TYR A 201 0.45 69.90 -52.84
C TYR A 201 1.26 70.78 -53.79
N ILE A 202 2.55 70.46 -53.94
CA ILE A 202 3.44 71.12 -54.90
C ILE A 202 3.85 70.05 -55.92
N ASP A 203 3.38 70.16 -57.15
CA ASP A 203 3.89 69.34 -58.25
C ASP A 203 5.29 69.87 -58.64
N SER A 204 6.32 69.05 -58.44
CA SER A 204 7.72 69.47 -58.53
C SER A 204 8.42 68.95 -59.79
N THR A 205 7.77 69.00 -60.94
CA THR A 205 8.35 68.53 -62.21
C THR A 205 9.00 69.62 -63.08
N ALA A 206 9.00 70.90 -62.69
CA ALA A 206 9.83 71.91 -63.36
C ALA A 206 10.24 73.13 -62.50
N SER A 207 11.29 73.80 -62.99
CA SER A 207 12.13 74.82 -62.33
C SER A 207 11.38 76.02 -61.74
N LYS A 208 11.64 76.27 -60.45
CA LYS A 208 11.02 77.33 -59.62
C LYS A 208 11.60 78.74 -59.90
N GLY A 209 10.78 79.77 -59.73
CA GLY A 209 11.24 81.16 -59.58
C GLY A 209 11.99 81.38 -58.25
N LYS A 210 12.67 82.53 -58.09
CA LYS A 210 13.63 82.79 -56.98
C LYS A 210 13.02 82.64 -55.57
N VAL A 211 11.69 82.71 -55.45
CA VAL A 211 10.92 82.20 -54.30
C VAL A 211 9.62 81.66 -54.90
N GLY A 212 9.41 80.34 -54.88
CA GLY A 212 8.27 79.71 -55.56
C GLY A 212 8.07 78.24 -55.17
N GLY A 213 6.84 77.75 -55.34
CA GLY A 213 6.29 76.55 -54.70
C GLY A 213 5.38 76.96 -53.54
N PHE A 214 5.90 76.91 -52.32
CA PHE A 214 5.33 77.55 -51.13
C PHE A 214 6.46 78.31 -50.42
N ALA A 215 6.29 79.61 -50.18
CA ALA A 215 7.34 80.46 -49.62
C ALA A 215 6.78 81.50 -48.66
N VAL A 216 7.35 81.58 -47.45
CA VAL A 216 7.10 82.65 -46.49
C VAL A 216 8.42 83.40 -46.29
N SER A 217 8.47 84.69 -46.64
CA SER A 217 9.71 85.48 -46.61
C SER A 217 9.48 86.95 -46.26
N GLY A 218 10.29 87.50 -45.35
CA GLY A 218 10.47 88.95 -45.17
C GLY A 218 11.67 89.43 -45.98
N ARG A 219 11.48 90.37 -46.92
CA ARG A 219 12.57 90.95 -47.72
C ARG A 219 12.79 92.40 -47.34
N THR A 220 13.97 92.72 -46.78
CA THR A 220 14.35 94.08 -46.37
C THR A 220 15.66 94.50 -47.06
N PRO A 221 15.79 95.71 -47.65
CA PRO A 221 16.97 96.07 -48.47
C PRO A 221 18.25 96.43 -47.71
N THR A 222 18.25 96.51 -46.38
CA THR A 222 19.43 96.94 -45.58
C THR A 222 19.68 96.00 -44.40
N LYS A 223 20.92 95.54 -44.26
CA LYS A 223 21.37 94.52 -43.29
C LYS A 223 22.01 95.21 -42.07
N ALA A 224 21.40 95.11 -40.88
CA ALA A 224 22.07 94.92 -39.58
C ALA A 224 21.10 95.02 -38.39
N GLY A 225 21.30 94.13 -37.41
CA GLY A 225 20.66 94.11 -36.09
C GLY A 225 19.79 92.86 -35.88
N PHE A 226 20.40 91.79 -35.36
CA PHE A 226 19.74 90.52 -35.03
C PHE A 226 18.49 90.72 -34.13
N ILE A 227 17.32 90.36 -34.66
CA ILE A 227 16.16 89.86 -33.91
C ILE A 227 15.70 88.61 -34.69
N PRO A 228 15.42 87.46 -34.04
CA PRO A 228 15.01 86.25 -34.76
C PRO A 228 13.60 86.44 -35.29
N ASP A 229 13.49 86.77 -36.57
CA ASP A 229 12.21 86.76 -37.26
C ASP A 229 11.92 85.33 -37.75
N ASP A 230 11.00 84.63 -37.07
CA ASP A 230 10.52 83.30 -37.48
C ASP A 230 9.53 83.43 -38.65
N TYR A 231 10.06 83.51 -39.87
CA TYR A 231 9.23 83.65 -41.05
C TYR A 231 8.51 82.35 -41.46
N PHE A 232 8.88 81.19 -40.92
CA PHE A 232 8.15 79.93 -41.11
C PHE A 232 8.46 78.96 -39.97
N ASN A 233 7.61 78.93 -38.94
CA ASN A 233 7.78 78.02 -37.81
C ASN A 233 6.97 76.74 -38.01
N ILE A 234 7.67 75.67 -38.38
CA ILE A 234 7.31 74.28 -38.09
C ILE A 234 8.58 73.66 -37.50
N SER A 235 8.76 73.72 -36.17
CA SER A 235 10.06 73.38 -35.59
C SER A 235 10.32 71.87 -35.52
N SER A 236 11.27 71.40 -36.34
CA SER A 236 12.12 70.23 -36.15
C SER A 236 13.58 70.71 -36.01
N GLY A 237 14.02 71.02 -34.78
CA GLY A 237 15.35 71.58 -34.50
C GLY A 237 16.49 70.56 -34.56
N SER A 238 17.62 70.94 -35.19
CA SER A 238 18.89 70.18 -35.26
C SER A 238 19.84 70.44 -34.09
N SER A 239 19.42 71.21 -33.09
CA SER A 239 20.02 71.28 -31.76
C SER A 239 18.90 71.08 -30.73
N ALA A 240 19.16 70.21 -29.75
CA ALA A 240 18.15 69.79 -28.79
C ALA A 240 17.85 70.95 -27.84
N ASP A 241 16.73 71.64 -28.05
CA ASP A 241 16.15 72.46 -27.00
C ASP A 241 15.90 71.56 -25.78
N LYS A 242 16.39 71.99 -24.62
CA LYS A 242 16.23 71.28 -23.36
C LYS A 242 14.73 71.18 -23.05
N ILE A 243 14.13 70.02 -23.32
CA ILE A 243 12.70 69.77 -23.12
C ILE A 243 12.44 69.76 -21.61
N THR A 244 12.04 70.92 -21.08
CA THR A 244 11.66 71.09 -19.68
C THR A 244 10.17 70.82 -19.53
N SER A 245 9.82 69.55 -19.30
CA SER A 245 8.61 69.10 -18.56
C SER A 245 7.20 69.60 -18.94
N ASP A 246 7.00 70.22 -20.09
CA ASP A 246 5.65 70.61 -20.55
C ASP A 246 4.94 69.46 -21.26
N ALA A 247 3.61 69.40 -21.14
CA ALA A 247 2.79 68.40 -21.82
C ALA A 247 2.80 68.67 -23.33
N ARG A 248 3.48 67.83 -24.13
CA ARG A 248 3.64 68.03 -25.58
C ARG A 248 3.62 66.68 -26.32
N ILE A 249 3.34 66.74 -27.62
CA ILE A 249 3.69 65.66 -28.56
C ILE A 249 4.95 66.13 -29.30
N ALA A 250 6.01 65.34 -29.26
CA ALA A 250 7.29 65.66 -29.88
C ALA A 250 7.86 64.44 -30.60
N TRP A 251 8.34 64.65 -31.82
CA TRP A 251 9.23 63.74 -32.50
C TRP A 251 10.66 64.24 -32.29
N TYR A 252 11.56 63.40 -31.75
CA TYR A 252 12.97 63.76 -31.57
C TYR A 252 13.83 63.15 -32.69
N PRO A 253 14.15 63.91 -33.77
CA PRO A 253 14.66 63.31 -35.00
C PRO A 253 16.03 62.64 -34.83
N LYS A 254 16.93 63.22 -34.02
CA LYS A 254 18.29 62.66 -33.79
C LYS A 254 18.27 61.30 -33.10
N LYS A 255 17.18 60.99 -32.41
CA LYS A 255 16.99 59.73 -31.67
C LYS A 255 15.91 58.87 -32.30
N GLU A 256 15.26 59.30 -33.38
CA GLU A 256 14.12 58.58 -33.97
C GLU A 256 13.05 58.22 -32.92
N ALA A 257 12.87 59.08 -31.92
CA ALA A 257 12.09 58.78 -30.72
C ALA A 257 10.77 59.56 -30.69
N PHE A 258 9.70 58.88 -30.28
CA PHE A 258 8.38 59.48 -30.07
C PHE A 258 8.15 59.77 -28.60
N LEU A 259 7.82 61.03 -28.29
CA LEU A 259 7.58 61.49 -26.92
C LEU A 259 6.20 62.16 -26.82
N ALA A 260 5.37 61.71 -25.89
CA ALA A 260 4.04 62.28 -25.67
C ALA A 260 3.72 62.48 -24.18
N GLY A 261 3.12 63.62 -23.84
CA GLY A 261 2.80 63.98 -22.45
C GLY A 261 3.93 64.72 -21.73
N ARG A 262 4.00 64.60 -20.40
CA ARG A 262 5.04 65.24 -19.57
C ARG A 262 6.16 64.22 -19.34
N VAL A 263 7.10 64.13 -20.26
CA VAL A 263 8.19 63.14 -20.20
C VAL A 263 9.45 63.70 -19.55
N GLN A 264 10.25 62.87 -18.88
CA GLN A 264 11.52 63.29 -18.28
C GLN A 264 12.66 63.25 -19.31
N VAL A 265 13.20 64.42 -19.67
CA VAL A 265 14.39 64.56 -20.50
C VAL A 265 15.44 65.36 -19.72
N LEU A 266 16.31 64.66 -18.98
CA LEU A 266 17.32 65.30 -18.13
C LEU A 266 18.49 65.87 -18.94
N ALA A 267 18.89 65.15 -19.99
CA ALA A 267 19.91 65.53 -20.97
C ALA A 267 19.65 64.77 -22.30
N PRO A 268 20.29 65.15 -23.43
CA PRO A 268 20.07 64.49 -24.73
C PRO A 268 20.32 62.97 -24.76
N ASP A 269 21.16 62.46 -23.85
CA ASP A 269 21.46 61.04 -23.64
C ASP A 269 20.41 60.32 -22.76
N SER A 270 19.45 61.04 -22.20
CA SER A 270 18.34 60.50 -21.40
C SER A 270 17.18 60.00 -22.26
N VAL A 271 17.28 60.14 -23.59
CA VAL A 271 16.34 59.57 -24.58
C VAL A 271 17.07 58.52 -25.41
N GLY A 272 16.52 57.32 -25.45
CA GLY A 272 17.06 56.20 -26.24
C GLY A 272 16.83 56.37 -27.74
N LEU A 273 17.72 55.81 -28.56
CA LEU A 273 17.49 55.68 -30.01
C LEU A 273 16.24 54.83 -30.26
N ASN A 274 15.37 55.18 -31.21
CA ASN A 274 14.13 54.45 -31.54
C ASN A 274 13.23 54.17 -30.32
N SER A 275 13.21 55.07 -29.34
CA SER A 275 12.41 54.91 -28.13
C SER A 275 11.00 55.48 -28.26
N PHE A 276 10.07 54.96 -27.46
CA PHE A 276 8.71 55.48 -27.34
C PHE A 276 8.40 55.74 -25.87
N VAL A 277 8.13 57.00 -25.52
CA VAL A 277 7.63 57.36 -24.19
C VAL A 277 6.28 58.10 -24.25
N THR A 278 5.32 57.69 -23.42
CA THR A 278 4.08 58.45 -23.17
C THR A 278 3.71 58.54 -21.69
N GLY A 279 3.00 59.60 -21.28
CA GLY A 279 2.40 59.73 -19.96
C GLY A 279 2.94 60.88 -19.12
N TYR A 280 3.05 60.69 -17.81
CA TYR A 280 3.42 61.73 -16.84
C TYR A 280 4.68 61.32 -16.07
N HIS A 281 5.72 62.14 -16.12
CA HIS A 281 7.06 61.85 -15.60
C HIS A 281 7.63 60.49 -16.02
N SER A 282 7.24 59.98 -17.19
CA SER A 282 7.79 58.75 -17.75
C SER A 282 9.13 59.00 -18.48
N MET A 283 9.94 57.95 -18.61
CA MET A 283 11.29 58.02 -19.19
C MET A 283 11.62 56.72 -19.95
N ALA A 284 12.03 56.86 -21.22
CA ALA A 284 12.57 55.77 -22.05
C ALA A 284 14.03 56.11 -22.43
N LYS A 285 14.98 55.69 -21.60
CA LYS A 285 16.41 56.05 -21.71
C LYS A 285 17.20 55.09 -22.59
N GLY A 286 16.93 53.79 -22.51
CA GLY A 286 17.69 52.79 -23.26
C GLY A 286 17.32 52.78 -24.75
N ASN A 287 18.23 52.35 -25.62
CA ASN A 287 17.92 52.24 -27.04
C ASN A 287 16.81 51.22 -27.28
N TYR A 288 15.88 51.51 -28.17
CA TYR A 288 14.71 50.71 -28.49
C TYR A 288 13.82 50.43 -27.27
N SER A 289 13.80 51.33 -26.28
CA SER A 289 13.00 51.18 -25.05
C SER A 289 11.61 51.81 -25.16
N GLN A 290 10.65 51.30 -24.38
CA GLN A 290 9.29 51.82 -24.30
C GLN A 290 8.86 52.11 -22.87
N ALA A 291 8.29 53.29 -22.61
CA ALA A 291 7.78 53.66 -21.30
C ALA A 291 6.38 54.29 -21.41
N PHE A 292 5.39 53.71 -20.74
CA PHE A 292 4.00 54.19 -20.80
C PHE A 292 3.37 54.30 -19.41
N GLY A 293 2.88 55.49 -19.04
CA GLY A 293 2.09 55.70 -17.82
C GLY A 293 2.63 56.79 -16.90
N TYR A 294 2.26 56.72 -15.61
CA TYR A 294 2.69 57.66 -14.59
C TYR A 294 4.00 57.16 -13.96
N GLU A 295 5.09 57.91 -14.12
CA GLU A 295 6.42 57.59 -13.62
C GLU A 295 6.98 56.23 -14.08
N ALA A 296 6.54 55.74 -15.23
CA ALA A 296 7.10 54.55 -15.88
C ALA A 296 8.52 54.83 -16.41
N LYS A 297 9.50 54.01 -16.03
CA LYS A 297 10.94 54.23 -16.34
C LYS A 297 11.55 52.98 -16.98
N ALA A 298 11.78 53.05 -18.28
CA ALA A 298 12.52 52.05 -19.06
C ALA A 298 13.96 52.53 -19.28
N ARG A 299 14.93 51.99 -18.54
CA ARG A 299 16.32 52.46 -18.49
C ARG A 299 17.29 51.65 -19.33
N GLY A 300 17.07 50.35 -19.50
CA GLY A 300 17.94 49.48 -20.29
C GLY A 300 17.59 49.44 -21.77
N ASN A 301 18.51 48.96 -22.60
CA ASN A 301 18.26 48.74 -24.02
C ASN A 301 17.19 47.67 -24.21
N TYR A 302 16.30 47.84 -25.20
CA TYR A 302 15.17 46.94 -25.47
C TYR A 302 14.24 46.73 -24.27
N SER A 303 14.24 47.64 -23.29
CA SER A 303 13.42 47.51 -22.07
C SER A 303 12.02 48.12 -22.23
N THR A 304 11.05 47.59 -21.52
CA THR A 304 9.65 48.05 -21.56
C THR A 304 9.12 48.26 -20.16
N ALA A 305 8.60 49.45 -19.84
CA ALA A 305 7.97 49.77 -18.57
C ALA A 305 6.56 50.34 -18.77
N ILE A 306 5.53 49.71 -18.21
CA ILE A 306 4.12 50.08 -18.40
C ILE A 306 3.40 50.13 -17.06
N GLY A 307 2.83 51.28 -16.68
CA GLY A 307 2.01 51.43 -15.47
C GLY A 307 2.49 52.50 -14.49
N TYR A 308 1.79 52.63 -13.37
CA TYR A 308 2.14 53.58 -12.30
C TYR A 308 3.41 53.12 -11.58
N LEU A 309 4.49 53.91 -11.62
CA LEU A 309 5.80 53.62 -11.00
C LEU A 309 6.48 52.33 -11.51
N ALA A 310 6.17 51.86 -12.72
CA ALA A 310 6.82 50.69 -13.30
C ALA A 310 8.29 50.99 -13.66
N ILE A 311 9.21 50.08 -13.36
CA ILE A 311 10.65 50.26 -13.62
C ILE A 311 11.22 49.02 -14.32
N ALA A 312 11.73 49.22 -15.54
CA ALA A 312 12.54 48.24 -16.27
C ALA A 312 13.99 48.78 -16.34
N ASN A 313 14.88 48.28 -15.49
CA ASN A 313 16.13 48.97 -15.14
C ASN A 313 17.32 48.61 -16.04
N ASN A 314 17.35 47.41 -16.61
CA ASN A 314 18.49 46.84 -17.34
C ASN A 314 18.07 46.29 -18.72
N ASP A 315 19.03 45.81 -19.51
CA ASP A 315 18.80 45.41 -20.90
C ASP A 315 17.79 44.25 -21.00
N ASN A 316 16.90 44.31 -21.98
CA ASN A 316 15.81 43.34 -22.21
C ASN A 316 14.87 43.13 -21.01
N SER A 317 14.85 44.04 -20.03
CA SER A 317 13.93 43.95 -18.89
C SER A 317 12.51 44.41 -19.24
N PHE A 318 11.50 43.76 -18.67
CA PHE A 318 10.08 44.07 -18.92
C PHE A 318 9.33 44.23 -17.59
N ALA A 319 8.70 45.39 -17.39
CA ALA A 319 7.90 45.68 -16.21
C ALA A 319 6.51 46.18 -16.61
N PHE A 320 5.45 45.52 -16.12
CA PHE A 320 4.06 45.90 -16.37
C PHE A 320 3.23 45.84 -15.09
N GLY A 321 2.58 46.94 -14.73
CA GLY A 321 1.69 47.04 -13.57
C GLY A 321 2.14 48.12 -12.57
N GLN A 322 1.35 48.27 -11.49
CA GLN A 322 1.63 49.25 -10.44
C GLN A 322 2.89 48.84 -9.68
N ASN A 323 3.90 49.71 -9.66
CA ASN A 323 5.17 49.53 -8.93
C ASN A 323 5.86 48.20 -9.27
N ALA A 324 5.66 47.68 -10.49
CA ALA A 324 6.35 46.50 -11.00
C ALA A 324 7.82 46.84 -11.31
N LYS A 325 8.76 46.02 -10.85
CA LYS A 325 10.20 46.30 -10.94
C LYS A 325 10.96 45.12 -11.54
N ALA A 326 11.43 45.28 -12.78
CA ALA A 326 12.37 44.38 -13.43
C ALA A 326 13.77 45.01 -13.36
N LEU A 327 14.57 44.61 -12.37
CA LEU A 327 15.78 45.33 -11.97
C LEU A 327 17.08 44.81 -12.61
N ALA A 328 17.08 43.62 -13.21
CA ALA A 328 18.26 42.99 -13.84
C ALA A 328 18.05 42.70 -15.34
N SER A 329 19.11 42.29 -16.04
CA SER A 329 19.04 41.97 -17.48
C SER A 329 18.15 40.76 -17.72
N TYR A 330 17.33 40.81 -18.78
CA TYR A 330 16.33 39.77 -19.13
C TYR A 330 15.30 39.48 -18.02
N SER A 331 15.16 40.34 -17.01
CA SER A 331 14.17 40.15 -15.94
C SER A 331 12.76 40.56 -16.38
N PHE A 332 11.74 39.89 -15.86
CA PHE A 332 10.34 40.10 -16.23
C PHE A 332 9.47 40.26 -14.98
N ALA A 333 8.76 41.39 -14.87
CA ALA A 333 7.92 41.72 -13.72
C ALA A 333 6.51 42.12 -14.18
N LEU A 334 5.49 41.33 -13.84
CA LEU A 334 4.10 41.56 -14.25
C LEU A 334 3.14 41.53 -13.05
N GLY A 335 2.56 42.67 -12.68
CA GLY A 335 1.52 42.78 -11.65
C GLY A 335 1.69 43.95 -10.67
N ASP A 336 1.09 43.83 -9.47
CA ASP A 336 1.09 44.86 -8.43
C ASP A 336 2.25 44.66 -7.44
N GLN A 337 3.17 45.62 -7.36
CA GLN A 337 4.31 45.62 -6.44
C GLN A 337 5.21 44.38 -6.55
N VAL A 338 5.33 43.82 -7.75
CA VAL A 338 6.18 42.66 -8.04
C VAL A 338 7.63 43.09 -8.30
N THR A 339 8.61 42.26 -7.94
CA THR A 339 10.03 42.57 -8.12
C THR A 339 10.82 41.38 -8.65
N ALA A 340 11.48 41.56 -9.79
CA ALA A 340 12.44 40.62 -10.38
C ALA A 340 13.86 41.23 -10.26
N ASN A 341 14.65 40.75 -9.31
CA ASN A 341 15.92 41.37 -8.88
C ASN A 341 17.14 40.92 -9.67
N ASN A 342 17.12 39.70 -10.23
CA ASN A 342 18.30 39.01 -10.75
C ASN A 342 18.14 38.58 -12.22
N SER A 343 19.23 38.12 -12.85
CA SER A 343 19.25 37.91 -14.30
C SER A 343 18.33 36.76 -14.69
N TYR A 344 17.57 36.92 -15.77
CA TYR A 344 16.57 35.94 -16.21
C TYR A 344 15.53 35.58 -15.12
N SER A 345 15.27 36.46 -14.15
CA SER A 345 14.24 36.24 -13.13
C SER A 345 12.87 36.70 -13.61
N TYR A 346 11.81 35.97 -13.23
CA TYR A 346 10.44 36.24 -13.63
C TYR A 346 9.53 36.33 -12.40
N SER A 347 8.84 37.46 -12.21
CA SER A 347 7.93 37.70 -11.10
C SER A 347 6.54 38.08 -11.61
N PHE A 348 5.52 37.34 -11.19
CA PHE A 348 4.12 37.52 -11.61
C PHE A 348 3.18 37.60 -10.40
N GLY A 349 2.14 38.44 -10.46
CA GLY A 349 1.07 38.47 -9.45
C GLY A 349 1.06 39.73 -8.58
N ARG A 350 1.05 39.59 -7.25
CA ARG A 350 1.02 40.72 -6.32
C ARG A 350 1.99 40.51 -5.17
N LEU A 351 2.90 41.47 -4.94
CA LEU A 351 3.95 41.39 -3.91
C LEU A 351 4.90 40.19 -4.09
N SER A 352 4.96 39.58 -5.28
CA SER A 352 5.90 38.49 -5.55
C SER A 352 7.32 39.01 -5.77
N ILE A 353 8.31 38.20 -5.40
CA ILE A 353 9.73 38.53 -5.48
C ILE A 353 10.50 37.35 -6.08
N ALA A 354 11.09 37.56 -7.26
CA ALA A 354 12.06 36.65 -7.85
C ALA A 354 13.46 37.25 -7.69
N SER A 355 14.27 36.68 -6.78
CA SER A 355 15.60 37.19 -6.44
C SER A 355 16.73 36.17 -6.61
N GLY A 356 16.46 34.98 -7.13
CA GLY A 356 17.52 34.11 -7.67
C GLY A 356 17.74 34.35 -9.16
N ASP A 357 18.93 34.04 -9.68
CA ASP A 357 19.13 33.96 -11.14
C ASP A 357 18.26 32.85 -11.72
N PHE A 358 17.63 33.10 -12.86
CA PHE A 358 16.66 32.16 -13.49
C PHE A 358 15.46 31.78 -12.62
N ALA A 359 15.21 32.51 -11.51
CA ALA A 359 14.13 32.19 -10.59
C ALA A 359 12.77 32.65 -11.14
N VAL A 360 11.71 31.93 -10.78
CA VAL A 360 10.33 32.25 -11.16
C VAL A 360 9.45 32.30 -9.92
N ALA A 361 8.82 33.46 -9.65
CA ALA A 361 7.87 33.64 -8.56
C ALA A 361 6.49 34.04 -9.11
N ILE A 362 5.45 33.26 -8.79
CA ILE A 362 4.08 33.46 -9.31
C ILE A 362 3.10 33.49 -8.14
N GLY A 363 2.25 34.52 -8.09
CA GLY A 363 1.12 34.58 -7.16
C GLY A 363 1.24 35.67 -6.09
N ASN A 364 0.45 35.56 -5.03
CA ASN A 364 0.45 36.55 -3.96
C ASN A 364 1.59 36.28 -2.97
N ALA A 365 2.46 37.27 -2.75
CA ALA A 365 3.60 37.18 -1.84
C ALA A 365 4.52 35.97 -2.08
N ALA A 366 4.55 35.43 -3.31
CA ALA A 366 5.43 34.33 -3.67
C ALA A 366 6.89 34.80 -3.72
N ILE A 367 7.80 34.03 -3.12
CA ILE A 367 9.23 34.34 -3.07
C ILE A 367 10.02 33.20 -3.74
N ALA A 368 10.87 33.53 -4.70
CA ALA A 368 11.81 32.60 -5.33
C ALA A 368 13.22 33.21 -5.28
N SER A 369 14.01 32.82 -4.26
CA SER A 369 15.31 33.45 -3.97
C SER A 369 16.53 32.57 -4.27
N GLY A 370 16.34 31.25 -4.42
CA GLY A 370 17.43 30.34 -4.81
C GLY A 370 17.70 30.36 -6.33
N LEU A 371 18.89 29.96 -6.74
CA LEU A 371 19.25 29.79 -8.17
C LEU A 371 18.28 28.82 -8.86
N GLN A 372 17.71 29.18 -10.01
CA GLN A 372 16.74 28.34 -10.76
C GLN A 372 15.53 27.86 -9.92
N SER A 373 15.20 28.57 -8.83
CA SER A 373 14.05 28.26 -7.98
C SER A 373 12.72 28.60 -8.68
N PHE A 374 11.66 27.88 -8.34
CA PHE A 374 10.31 28.15 -8.86
C PHE A 374 9.31 28.14 -7.71
N SER A 375 8.56 29.21 -7.53
CA SER A 375 7.57 29.36 -6.47
C SER A 375 6.21 29.78 -7.01
N VAL A 376 5.15 29.12 -6.54
CA VAL A 376 3.75 29.47 -6.76
C VAL A 376 3.07 29.61 -5.39
N ASN A 377 2.69 30.83 -5.00
CA ASN A 377 2.07 31.12 -3.69
C ASN A 377 2.83 30.53 -2.47
N GLY A 378 4.16 30.48 -2.53
CA GLY A 378 5.01 29.95 -1.46
C GLY A 378 6.39 30.60 -1.43
N THR A 379 7.34 29.94 -0.76
CA THR A 379 8.74 30.37 -0.68
C THR A 379 9.65 29.26 -1.17
N ALA A 380 10.44 29.54 -2.21
CA ALA A 380 11.47 28.66 -2.75
C ALA A 380 12.84 29.34 -2.58
N SER A 381 13.53 29.05 -1.47
CA SER A 381 14.80 29.71 -1.14
C SER A 381 16.03 28.84 -1.33
N GLY A 382 15.87 27.51 -1.44
CA GLY A 382 16.96 26.62 -1.82
C GLY A 382 17.27 26.69 -3.32
N ASP A 383 18.51 26.41 -3.71
CA ASP A 383 18.87 26.32 -5.13
C ASP A 383 18.15 25.15 -5.78
N TYR A 384 17.67 25.34 -7.01
CA TYR A 384 16.86 24.38 -7.76
C TYR A 384 15.54 23.96 -7.10
N SER A 385 15.16 24.59 -5.98
CA SER A 385 13.96 24.25 -5.23
C SER A 385 12.67 24.62 -5.96
N LYS A 386 11.60 23.87 -5.68
CA LYS A 386 10.27 24.06 -6.26
C LYS A 386 9.23 24.15 -5.13
N SER A 387 8.47 25.23 -5.08
CA SER A 387 7.38 25.41 -4.11
C SER A 387 6.06 25.65 -4.82
N PHE A 388 5.07 24.81 -4.53
CA PHE A 388 3.67 24.97 -4.91
C PHE A 388 2.84 25.20 -3.63
N GLY A 389 3.18 26.27 -2.91
CA GLY A 389 2.72 26.54 -1.54
C GLY A 389 3.71 26.02 -0.48
N GLY A 390 3.77 26.72 0.66
CA GLY A 390 4.67 26.40 1.77
C GLY A 390 6.11 26.94 1.59
N GLU A 391 7.08 26.25 2.17
CA GLU A 391 8.49 26.67 2.23
C GLU A 391 9.44 25.55 1.78
N ALA A 392 10.05 25.70 0.60
CA ALA A 392 11.12 24.86 0.05
C ALA A 392 12.48 25.56 0.25
N SER A 393 13.11 25.36 1.40
CA SER A 393 14.38 26.01 1.75
C SER A 393 15.63 25.14 1.56
N GLY A 394 15.46 23.82 1.41
CA GLY A 394 16.56 22.93 1.03
C GLY A 394 16.90 23.00 -0.46
N ASN A 395 18.17 22.80 -0.82
CA ASN A 395 18.54 22.69 -2.24
C ASN A 395 17.88 21.44 -2.86
N TYR A 396 17.41 21.56 -4.10
CA TYR A 396 16.61 20.55 -4.81
C TYR A 396 15.35 20.08 -4.07
N SER A 397 14.85 20.88 -3.11
CA SER A 397 13.65 20.51 -2.35
C SER A 397 12.36 20.78 -3.12
N LEU A 398 11.30 20.06 -2.74
CA LEU A 398 9.96 20.20 -3.30
C LEU A 398 8.94 20.38 -2.17
N THR A 399 8.12 21.43 -2.27
CA THR A 399 6.90 21.58 -1.47
C THR A 399 5.65 21.65 -2.35
N SER A 400 4.56 21.06 -1.87
CA SER A 400 3.23 21.19 -2.49
C SER A 400 2.13 21.11 -1.43
N GLY A 401 1.33 22.17 -1.31
CA GLY A 401 0.20 22.25 -0.37
C GLY A 401 0.27 23.42 0.60
N TYR A 402 -0.36 23.28 1.78
CA TYR A 402 -0.52 24.38 2.75
C TYR A 402 0.15 24.05 4.08
N ASP A 403 0.89 25.00 4.63
CA ASP A 403 1.70 24.82 5.85
C ASP A 403 2.65 23.61 5.72
N VAL A 404 3.37 23.55 4.59
CA VAL A 404 4.33 22.50 4.29
C VAL A 404 5.75 23.06 4.27
N THR A 405 6.72 22.30 4.77
CA THR A 405 8.13 22.71 4.84
C THR A 405 9.04 21.59 4.37
N ALA A 406 9.89 21.88 3.38
CA ALA A 406 10.97 21.01 2.90
C ALA A 406 12.31 21.75 3.03
N SER A 407 12.99 21.55 4.18
CA SER A 407 14.23 22.29 4.51
C SER A 407 15.51 21.46 4.32
N GLY A 408 15.38 20.15 4.12
CA GLY A 408 16.52 19.27 3.87
C GLY A 408 16.98 19.28 2.40
N LEU A 409 18.26 19.00 2.15
CA LEU A 409 18.77 18.76 0.79
C LEU A 409 18.00 17.61 0.13
N ASN A 410 17.51 17.79 -1.10
CA ASN A 410 16.68 16.82 -1.83
C ASN A 410 15.40 16.37 -1.06
N SER A 411 14.91 17.19 -0.12
CA SER A 411 13.72 16.82 0.66
C SER A 411 12.43 17.08 -0.12
N THR A 412 11.37 16.32 0.18
CA THR A 412 10.05 16.49 -0.43
C THR A 412 8.97 16.50 0.65
N ALA A 413 8.12 17.52 0.68
CA ALA A 413 6.97 17.63 1.59
C ALA A 413 5.68 17.94 0.82
N ILE A 414 4.66 17.10 0.92
CA ILE A 414 3.40 17.24 0.17
C ILE A 414 2.18 17.04 1.08
N GLY A 415 1.25 18.00 1.10
CA GLY A 415 -0.04 17.88 1.79
C GLY A 415 -0.45 19.10 2.63
N TYR A 416 -1.03 18.85 3.80
CA TYR A 416 -1.43 19.89 4.76
C TYR A 416 -0.67 19.68 6.07
N ARG A 417 0.06 20.67 6.59
CA ARG A 417 0.88 20.49 7.81
C ARG A 417 1.86 19.33 7.68
N VAL A 418 2.84 19.44 6.78
CA VAL A 418 3.85 18.40 6.50
C VAL A 418 5.27 18.95 6.58
N LYS A 419 6.21 18.20 7.19
CA LYS A 419 7.60 18.60 7.36
C LYS A 419 8.59 17.53 6.87
N ALA A 420 9.48 17.89 5.96
CA ALA A 420 10.63 17.10 5.53
C ALA A 420 11.92 17.89 5.79
N THR A 421 12.55 17.67 6.94
CA THR A 421 13.55 18.63 7.46
C THR A 421 15.00 18.22 7.26
N ASN A 422 15.25 16.99 6.83
CA ASN A 422 16.59 16.42 6.72
C ASN A 422 16.91 15.95 5.29
N LYS A 423 18.18 15.64 5.02
CA LYS A 423 18.62 15.24 3.68
C LYS A 423 17.87 14.00 3.20
N ASN A 424 17.40 14.05 1.94
CA ASN A 424 16.61 13.00 1.29
C ASN A 424 15.34 12.60 2.07
N ALA A 425 14.85 13.44 2.99
CA ALA A 425 13.62 13.17 3.73
C ALA A 425 12.40 13.32 2.82
N PHE A 426 11.47 12.38 2.89
CA PHE A 426 10.25 12.35 2.09
C PHE A 426 9.02 12.27 2.99
N ALA A 427 8.19 13.31 2.99
CA ALA A 427 6.98 13.37 3.81
C ALA A 427 5.74 13.67 2.96
N VAL A 428 4.70 12.85 3.11
CA VAL A 428 3.40 13.04 2.43
C VAL A 428 2.25 12.71 3.37
N GLY A 429 1.33 13.65 3.59
CA GLY A 429 0.19 13.37 4.45
C GLY A 429 -0.56 14.61 4.91
N THR A 430 -1.25 14.47 6.03
CA THR A 430 -1.93 15.56 6.70
C THR A 430 -1.51 15.58 8.17
N GLY A 431 -1.07 16.73 8.67
CA GLY A 431 -1.09 16.95 10.10
C GLY A 431 -2.53 16.97 10.59
N GLY A 432 -2.76 16.59 11.84
CA GLY A 432 -4.06 16.68 12.46
C GLY A 432 -4.08 17.74 13.56
N ASN A 433 -5.09 17.62 14.41
CA ASN A 433 -5.36 18.48 15.55
C ASN A 433 -5.50 17.60 16.80
N SER A 434 -4.76 16.49 16.85
CA SER A 434 -4.95 15.46 17.87
C SER A 434 -4.53 16.00 19.25
N THR A 435 -5.42 15.82 20.22
CA THR A 435 -5.23 16.15 21.64
C THR A 435 -5.01 14.88 22.48
N LEU A 436 -4.92 13.71 21.84
CA LEU A 436 -4.78 12.43 22.52
C LEU A 436 -3.31 12.19 22.92
N PRO A 437 -3.03 11.89 24.20
CA PRO A 437 -1.69 11.49 24.64
C PRO A 437 -1.27 10.13 24.05
N PRO A 438 0.04 9.88 23.89
CA PRO A 438 1.18 10.73 24.24
C PRO A 438 1.78 11.40 22.98
N TYR A 439 1.85 12.73 22.96
CA TYR A 439 2.58 13.56 21.98
C TYR A 439 2.51 13.08 20.53
N LEU A 440 1.31 13.12 19.97
CA LEU A 440 1.13 12.87 18.55
C LEU A 440 1.75 14.01 17.72
N PRO A 441 2.44 13.69 16.61
CA PRO A 441 2.94 14.70 15.70
C PRO A 441 1.77 15.53 15.17
N THR A 442 1.74 16.84 15.43
CA THR A 442 0.73 17.71 14.78
C THR A 442 0.97 17.86 13.28
N TYR A 443 2.11 17.36 12.78
CA TYR A 443 2.53 17.36 11.38
C TYR A 443 2.93 15.94 10.97
N THR A 444 2.62 15.53 9.74
CA THR A 444 3.35 14.41 9.13
C THR A 444 4.81 14.82 8.96
N THR A 445 5.74 14.10 9.57
CA THR A 445 7.14 14.56 9.73
C THR A 445 8.15 13.49 9.34
N ALA A 446 9.00 13.80 8.36
CA ALA A 446 10.24 13.06 8.05
C ALA A 446 11.44 13.91 8.49
N SER A 447 12.05 13.57 9.62
CA SER A 447 13.14 14.34 10.24
C SER A 447 14.46 13.58 10.37
N GLY A 448 14.45 12.27 10.14
CA GLY A 448 15.68 11.50 9.93
C GLY A 448 16.26 11.72 8.53
N GLU A 449 17.59 11.64 8.37
CA GLU A 449 18.18 11.60 7.02
C GLU A 449 17.75 10.32 6.30
N ASN A 450 17.42 10.40 5.00
CA ASN A 450 16.84 9.31 4.20
C ASN A 450 15.55 8.72 4.80
N SER A 451 14.80 9.48 5.60
CA SER A 451 13.55 9.00 6.21
C SER A 451 12.33 9.19 5.31
N ILE A 452 11.31 8.34 5.51
CA ILE A 452 10.05 8.38 4.76
C ILE A 452 8.90 8.42 5.77
N ALA A 453 8.06 9.47 5.73
CA ALA A 453 6.84 9.57 6.51
C ALA A 453 5.62 9.69 5.58
N PHE A 454 4.68 8.77 5.68
CA PHE A 454 3.49 8.74 4.83
C PHE A 454 2.22 8.50 5.66
N GLY A 455 1.23 9.38 5.55
CA GLY A 455 -0.06 9.28 6.26
C GLY A 455 -0.30 10.37 7.30
N THR A 456 -1.49 10.37 7.89
CA THR A 456 -1.92 11.37 8.88
C THR A 456 -1.03 11.31 10.12
N GLU A 457 -0.37 12.41 10.47
CA GLU A 457 0.48 12.50 11.68
C GLU A 457 1.56 11.39 11.76
N ALA A 458 2.02 10.84 10.63
CA ALA A 458 3.11 9.86 10.61
C ALA A 458 4.45 10.54 10.93
N SER A 459 5.33 9.89 11.70
CA SER A 459 6.62 10.42 12.12
C SER A 459 7.76 9.45 11.87
N ALA A 460 8.67 9.82 10.97
CA ALA A 460 9.92 9.11 10.70
C ALA A 460 11.10 9.98 11.17
N SER A 461 11.56 9.78 12.40
CA SER A 461 12.61 10.59 13.03
C SER A 461 13.97 9.89 13.09
N GLY A 462 14.00 8.56 12.97
CA GLY A 462 15.24 7.82 12.87
C GLY A 462 15.96 7.98 11.53
N LEU A 463 17.29 7.89 11.51
CA LEU A 463 18.08 7.81 10.28
C LEU A 463 17.64 6.58 9.46
N LYS A 464 17.33 6.75 8.16
CA LYS A 464 16.81 5.71 7.26
C LYS A 464 15.52 5.04 7.75
N SER A 465 14.72 5.75 8.55
CA SER A 465 13.47 5.22 9.09
C SER A 465 12.30 5.35 8.12
N ILE A 466 11.30 4.49 8.25
CA ILE A 466 10.08 4.50 7.43
C ILE A 466 8.87 4.45 8.36
N ALA A 467 7.99 5.45 8.30
CA ALA A 467 6.71 5.48 8.97
C ALA A 467 5.58 5.60 7.94
N PHE A 468 4.68 4.61 7.90
CA PHE A 468 3.58 4.55 6.94
C PHE A 468 2.26 4.23 7.65
N GLY A 469 1.32 5.16 7.68
CA GLY A 469 0.02 4.99 8.32
C GLY A 469 -0.34 6.14 9.26
N GLU A 470 -1.61 6.20 9.68
CA GLU A 470 -2.08 7.18 10.64
C GLU A 470 -1.37 6.98 12.00
N HIS A 471 -0.73 8.03 12.53
CA HIS A 471 0.07 8.00 13.76
C HIS A 471 1.22 6.97 13.78
N ALA A 472 1.65 6.45 12.62
CA ALA A 472 2.79 5.54 12.55
C ALA A 472 4.08 6.27 12.96
N SER A 473 4.90 5.68 13.82
CA SER A 473 6.09 6.31 14.39
C SER A 473 7.32 5.40 14.30
N ALA A 474 8.31 5.81 13.53
CA ALA A 474 9.60 5.14 13.36
C ALA A 474 10.72 6.03 13.94
N LEU A 475 11.15 5.71 15.16
CA LEU A 475 11.87 6.66 16.03
C LEU A 475 13.39 6.50 16.04
N ASN A 476 13.93 5.36 15.56
CA ASN A 476 15.35 5.05 15.65
C ASN A 476 15.95 4.61 14.31
N GLU A 477 17.28 4.49 14.26
CA GLU A 477 18.01 4.17 13.03
C GLU A 477 17.48 2.87 12.38
N ASN A 478 17.22 2.88 11.07
CA ASN A 478 16.71 1.76 10.27
C ASN A 478 15.38 1.18 10.77
N SER A 479 14.62 1.90 11.61
CA SER A 479 13.32 1.41 12.10
C SER A 479 12.21 1.57 11.05
N VAL A 480 11.28 0.62 10.97
CA VAL A 480 10.16 0.62 10.04
C VAL A 480 8.84 0.43 10.79
N ALA A 481 7.92 1.38 10.71
CA ALA A 481 6.58 1.33 11.28
C ALA A 481 5.51 1.42 10.17
N ILE A 482 4.64 0.41 10.06
CA ILE A 482 3.60 0.34 9.04
C ILE A 482 2.25 -0.03 9.67
N GLY A 483 1.25 0.84 9.54
CA GLY A 483 -0.11 0.66 10.04
C GLY A 483 -0.53 1.73 11.06
N MET A 484 -1.82 1.76 11.41
CA MET A 484 -2.39 2.77 12.30
C MET A 484 -1.80 2.63 13.71
N GLY A 485 -1.16 3.67 14.22
CA GLY A 485 -0.54 3.65 15.55
C GLY A 485 0.54 2.59 15.72
N ALA A 486 1.25 2.21 14.65
CA ALA A 486 2.42 1.33 14.74
C ALA A 486 3.63 2.13 15.26
N TYR A 487 4.32 1.61 16.28
CA TYR A 487 5.50 2.24 16.89
C TYR A 487 6.73 1.33 16.73
N ALA A 488 7.67 1.71 15.87
CA ALA A 488 8.98 1.10 15.74
C ALA A 488 10.00 1.94 16.52
N ILE A 489 10.28 1.51 17.75
CA ILE A 489 11.08 2.26 18.72
C ILE A 489 12.51 1.72 18.76
N GLY A 490 12.72 0.41 18.62
CA GLY A 490 14.07 -0.17 18.61
C GLY A 490 14.89 0.21 17.38
N LYS A 491 16.21 0.30 17.52
CA LYS A 491 17.15 0.38 16.39
C LYS A 491 17.00 -0.84 15.49
N SER A 492 16.88 -0.63 14.18
CA SER A 492 16.63 -1.68 13.18
C SER A 492 15.39 -2.53 13.47
N SER A 493 14.40 -1.99 14.18
CA SER A 493 13.15 -2.68 14.48
C SER A 493 12.15 -2.55 13.33
N ILE A 494 11.29 -3.55 13.17
CA ILE A 494 10.21 -3.54 12.18
C ILE A 494 8.90 -3.77 12.91
N CYS A 495 7.90 -2.93 12.67
CA CYS A 495 6.59 -2.98 13.30
C CYS A 495 5.52 -2.85 12.20
N ILE A 496 4.71 -3.89 11.99
CA ILE A 496 3.67 -3.92 10.94
C ILE A 496 2.35 -4.38 11.56
N GLY A 497 1.38 -3.48 11.66
CA GLY A 497 0.14 -3.78 12.37
C GLY A 497 -0.61 -2.54 12.83
N ASN A 498 -1.75 -2.75 13.47
CA ASN A 498 -2.47 -1.66 14.12
C ASN A 498 -2.17 -1.71 15.62
N TYR A 499 -1.79 -0.57 16.19
CA TYR A 499 -1.45 -0.43 17.62
C TYR A 499 -0.35 -1.39 18.09
N THR A 500 0.63 -1.67 17.24
CA THR A 500 1.75 -2.56 17.57
C THR A 500 3.00 -1.78 17.99
N PHE A 501 3.82 -2.37 18.85
CA PHE A 501 5.03 -1.78 19.44
C PHE A 501 6.23 -2.72 19.26
N ALA A 502 7.26 -2.27 18.55
CA ALA A 502 8.56 -2.92 18.44
C ALA A 502 9.58 -2.14 19.27
N TYR A 503 9.71 -2.49 20.56
CA TYR A 503 10.55 -1.79 21.52
C TYR A 503 12.02 -2.19 21.44
N SER A 504 12.30 -3.48 21.22
CA SER A 504 13.68 -3.98 21.30
C SER A 504 14.45 -3.77 19.99
N ALA A 505 15.75 -3.54 20.08
CA ALA A 505 16.63 -3.42 18.92
C ALA A 505 16.60 -4.73 18.09
N TRP A 506 16.54 -4.61 16.76
CA TRP A 506 16.41 -5.72 15.80
C TRP A 506 15.17 -6.61 15.98
N SER A 507 14.12 -6.16 16.67
CA SER A 507 12.86 -6.92 16.75
C SER A 507 12.00 -6.75 15.51
N THR A 508 11.18 -7.75 15.20
CA THR A 508 10.14 -7.68 14.17
C THR A 508 8.79 -8.03 14.79
N VAL A 509 7.82 -7.14 14.66
CA VAL A 509 6.49 -7.25 15.26
C VAL A 509 5.43 -7.17 14.18
N LEU A 510 4.50 -8.12 14.21
CA LEU A 510 3.35 -8.17 13.31
C LEU A 510 2.03 -8.20 14.10
N GLY A 511 0.92 -7.78 13.49
CA GLY A 511 -0.43 -8.10 13.97
C GLY A 511 -1.20 -6.93 14.58
N TYR A 512 -1.83 -7.15 15.74
CA TYR A 512 -2.65 -6.15 16.42
C TYR A 512 -2.35 -6.19 17.93
N ASP A 513 -2.10 -5.01 18.53
CA ASP A 513 -2.00 -4.78 19.98
C ASP A 513 -1.16 -5.84 20.73
N ASN A 514 0.17 -5.69 20.71
CA ASN A 514 1.13 -6.65 21.29
C ASN A 514 1.72 -6.17 22.63
N ILE A 515 2.29 -7.12 23.36
CA ILE A 515 3.15 -6.87 24.51
C ILE A 515 4.60 -7.00 24.05
N GLU A 516 5.39 -5.92 24.13
CA GLU A 516 6.83 -6.00 23.93
C GLU A 516 7.56 -5.04 24.86
N SER A 517 8.74 -5.46 25.31
CA SER A 517 9.69 -4.62 26.03
C SER A 517 11.12 -5.08 25.71
N GLY A 518 12.11 -4.23 25.94
CA GLY A 518 13.51 -4.54 25.71
C GLY A 518 14.38 -3.30 25.61
N ASP A 519 15.68 -3.50 25.42
CA ASP A 519 16.63 -2.44 25.14
C ASP A 519 16.48 -1.95 23.70
N MET A 520 16.34 -0.64 23.52
CA MET A 520 16.05 -0.03 22.22
C MET A 520 17.29 0.13 21.33
N TYR A 521 18.51 -0.06 21.84
CA TYR A 521 19.76 0.20 21.13
C TYR A 521 20.67 -1.03 20.98
N ASN A 522 20.66 -1.92 21.96
CA ASN A 522 21.60 -3.02 22.12
C ASN A 522 20.93 -4.38 21.96
N ILE A 523 21.69 -5.38 21.52
CA ILE A 523 21.22 -6.76 21.43
C ILE A 523 21.31 -7.39 22.83
N ILE A 524 20.16 -7.60 23.46
CA ILE A 524 20.03 -8.34 24.72
C ILE A 524 19.39 -9.70 24.46
N MET A 525 20.07 -10.79 24.82
CA MET A 525 19.66 -12.15 24.44
C MET A 525 18.29 -12.58 25.01
N THR A 526 17.82 -11.93 26.07
CA THR A 526 16.50 -12.17 26.66
C THR A 526 15.39 -11.32 26.04
N ASP A 527 15.71 -10.41 25.14
CA ASP A 527 14.71 -9.54 24.51
C ASP A 527 14.05 -10.23 23.30
N PRO A 528 12.84 -9.79 22.91
CA PRO A 528 12.16 -10.26 21.72
C PRO A 528 12.95 -10.00 20.43
N LEU A 529 12.98 -11.00 19.56
CA LEU A 529 13.44 -10.95 18.17
C LEU A 529 12.25 -10.91 17.21
N PHE A 530 11.20 -11.68 17.49
CA PHE A 530 10.01 -11.75 16.64
C PHE A 530 8.74 -11.90 17.48
N VAL A 531 7.73 -11.08 17.21
CA VAL A 531 6.46 -11.08 17.95
C VAL A 531 5.28 -11.02 16.98
N ILE A 532 4.23 -11.79 17.26
CA ILE A 532 2.92 -11.63 16.60
C ILE A 532 1.90 -11.23 17.67
N GLY A 533 1.44 -9.99 17.61
CA GLY A 533 0.37 -9.44 18.44
C GLY A 533 -1.00 -9.99 18.05
N ASN A 534 -1.78 -10.38 19.05
CA ASN A 534 -3.16 -10.79 18.91
C ASN A 534 -4.05 -10.18 20.01
N GLY A 535 -3.64 -9.05 20.57
CA GLY A 535 -4.48 -8.31 21.51
C GLY A 535 -5.79 -7.89 20.87
N PHE A 536 -6.76 -7.53 21.69
CA PHE A 536 -8.05 -7.08 21.21
C PHE A 536 -8.73 -6.19 22.24
N SER A 537 -9.44 -5.16 21.78
CA SER A 537 -10.22 -4.24 22.64
C SER A 537 -9.43 -3.64 23.81
N GLY A 538 -8.18 -3.20 23.56
CA GLY A 538 -7.32 -2.55 24.57
C GLY A 538 -6.70 -3.51 25.57
N THR A 539 -6.71 -4.82 25.29
CA THR A 539 -5.96 -5.83 26.05
C THR A 539 -4.83 -6.37 25.19
N PRO A 540 -3.59 -5.87 25.37
CA PRO A 540 -2.44 -6.32 24.60
C PRO A 540 -2.14 -7.81 24.85
N SER A 541 -1.76 -8.55 23.80
CA SER A 541 -1.41 -9.97 23.91
C SER A 541 -0.50 -10.41 22.74
N ASN A 542 0.30 -11.45 22.97
CA ASN A 542 1.13 -12.07 21.94
C ASN A 542 0.64 -13.49 21.62
N ALA A 543 0.33 -13.76 20.35
CA ALA A 543 0.13 -15.12 19.87
C ALA A 543 1.44 -15.90 19.85
N LEU A 544 2.53 -15.23 19.46
CA LEU A 544 3.86 -15.80 19.33
C LEU A 544 4.91 -14.78 19.80
N THR A 545 5.89 -15.24 20.56
CA THR A 545 7.08 -14.47 20.96
C THR A 545 8.30 -15.34 20.77
N ILE A 546 9.32 -14.86 20.05
CA ILE A 546 10.62 -15.51 19.91
C ILE A 546 11.66 -14.54 20.46
N LEU A 547 12.43 -14.97 21.46
CA LEU A 547 13.52 -14.19 22.04
C LEU A 547 14.81 -14.37 21.24
N LYS A 548 15.75 -13.44 21.37
CA LYS A 548 17.05 -13.46 20.68
C LYS A 548 17.92 -14.68 21.04
N ASN A 549 17.72 -15.29 22.21
CA ASN A 549 18.34 -16.55 22.62
C ASN A 549 17.70 -17.82 22.01
N GLY A 550 16.70 -17.66 21.14
CA GLY A 550 16.02 -18.77 20.45
C GLY A 550 14.87 -19.39 21.25
N LYS A 551 14.52 -18.86 22.43
CA LYS A 551 13.35 -19.33 23.18
C LYS A 551 12.06 -18.81 22.55
N MET A 552 11.11 -19.71 22.30
CA MET A 552 9.83 -19.41 21.66
C MET A 552 8.67 -19.65 22.62
N GLY A 553 7.79 -18.67 22.74
CA GLY A 553 6.55 -18.71 23.51
C GLY A 553 5.33 -18.64 22.61
N ILE A 554 4.36 -19.55 22.79
CA ILE A 554 3.03 -19.49 22.19
C ILE A 554 2.05 -19.09 23.29
N LEU A 555 1.35 -17.97 23.11
CA LEU A 555 0.54 -17.32 24.15
C LEU A 555 1.34 -16.99 25.43
N ASN A 556 2.67 -16.89 25.33
CA ASN A 556 3.58 -16.56 26.41
C ASN A 556 4.58 -15.49 25.96
N PRO A 557 4.50 -14.24 26.48
CA PRO A 557 5.41 -13.17 26.11
C PRO A 557 6.80 -13.28 26.76
N SER A 558 7.01 -14.20 27.70
CA SER A 558 8.28 -14.38 28.42
C SER A 558 8.65 -15.86 28.54
N PRO A 559 8.93 -16.54 27.41
CA PRO A 559 9.22 -17.97 27.41
C PRO A 559 10.51 -18.30 28.17
N THR A 560 10.43 -19.28 29.07
CA THR A 560 11.60 -19.75 29.83
C THR A 560 12.26 -20.98 29.20
N TYR A 561 11.54 -21.69 28.32
CA TYR A 561 11.98 -22.85 27.56
C TYR A 561 12.15 -22.55 26.06
N TYR A 562 12.82 -23.45 25.32
CA TYR A 562 12.97 -23.30 23.86
C TYR A 562 11.63 -23.31 23.11
N LEU A 563 10.65 -24.06 23.61
CA LEU A 563 9.24 -24.00 23.21
C LEU A 563 8.38 -24.02 24.47
N ASP A 564 7.73 -22.89 24.75
CA ASP A 564 6.90 -22.64 25.94
C ASP A 564 5.47 -22.34 25.48
N VAL A 565 4.55 -23.29 25.63
CA VAL A 565 3.16 -23.16 25.16
C VAL A 565 2.25 -22.94 26.36
N SER A 566 1.73 -21.72 26.51
CA SER A 566 0.71 -21.41 27.51
C SER A 566 -0.67 -21.82 26.98
N GLY A 567 -0.97 -23.12 27.08
CA GLY A 567 -2.23 -23.71 26.63
C GLY A 567 -2.10 -25.20 26.30
N THR A 568 -3.12 -25.76 25.64
CA THR A 568 -3.08 -27.15 25.18
C THR A 568 -2.44 -27.25 23.80
N ALA A 569 -1.27 -27.87 23.69
CA ALA A 569 -0.67 -28.24 22.42
C ALA A 569 -1.24 -29.59 21.94
N ARG A 570 -1.85 -29.62 20.75
CA ARG A 570 -2.27 -30.87 20.08
C ARG A 570 -1.30 -31.20 18.96
N THR A 571 -0.84 -32.45 18.91
CA THR A 571 -0.08 -32.99 17.79
C THR A 571 -0.94 -34.00 17.02
N THR A 572 -0.79 -34.07 15.70
CA THR A 572 -1.66 -34.90 14.82
C THR A 572 -0.98 -36.17 14.29
N SER A 573 0.35 -36.30 14.44
CA SER A 573 1.18 -37.42 13.98
C SER A 573 2.33 -37.73 14.96
N SER A 574 3.19 -38.71 14.63
CA SER A 574 4.42 -39.05 15.36
C SER A 574 5.31 -37.81 15.61
N THR A 575 5.20 -37.23 16.80
CA THR A 575 5.97 -36.05 17.20
C THR A 575 7.15 -36.49 18.04
N TYR A 576 8.37 -36.25 17.56
CA TYR A 576 9.60 -36.43 18.33
C TYR A 576 9.88 -35.18 19.16
N LEU A 577 9.59 -35.22 20.46
CA LEU A 577 9.95 -34.18 21.44
C LEU A 577 11.25 -34.57 22.18
N ALA A 578 12.34 -34.75 21.45
CA ALA A 578 13.62 -35.10 22.05
C ALA A 578 14.41 -33.83 22.43
N THR A 579 14.82 -33.73 23.69
CA THR A 579 15.91 -32.83 24.10
C THR A 579 17.23 -33.28 23.47
N THR A 580 18.30 -32.49 23.55
CA THR A 580 19.65 -32.86 23.04
C THR A 580 20.18 -34.20 23.60
N SER A 581 19.63 -34.66 24.72
CA SER A 581 19.92 -35.96 25.36
C SER A 581 19.05 -37.13 24.85
N GLY A 582 18.05 -36.86 24.02
CA GLY A 582 17.10 -37.85 23.50
C GLY A 582 16.00 -38.26 24.49
N ASN A 583 15.81 -37.52 25.58
CA ASN A 583 14.82 -37.81 26.62
C ASN A 583 13.55 -36.95 26.43
N VAL A 584 12.38 -37.52 26.72
CA VAL A 584 11.04 -36.90 26.67
C VAL A 584 10.44 -36.84 28.07
N GLY A 585 9.95 -35.67 28.52
CA GLY A 585 9.26 -35.49 29.80
C GLY A 585 7.79 -35.15 29.62
N ILE A 586 6.89 -35.86 30.30
CA ILE A 586 5.45 -35.55 30.37
C ILE A 586 5.13 -35.20 31.82
N GLY A 587 5.00 -33.91 32.10
CA GLY A 587 4.81 -33.36 33.46
C GLY A 587 6.08 -33.27 34.31
N ALA A 588 7.19 -33.85 33.86
CA ALA A 588 8.48 -33.84 34.56
C ALA A 588 9.36 -32.65 34.11
N THR A 589 9.93 -31.89 35.05
CA THR A 589 10.86 -30.76 34.76
C THR A 589 12.33 -31.19 34.61
N SER A 590 12.66 -32.43 35.02
CA SER A 590 13.96 -33.08 34.81
C SER A 590 13.74 -34.52 34.39
N THR A 591 14.35 -34.97 33.29
CA THR A 591 14.22 -36.34 32.80
C THR A 591 15.54 -37.10 32.92
N THR A 592 15.54 -38.19 33.67
CA THR A 592 16.69 -39.10 33.82
C THR A 592 16.59 -40.25 32.81
N TYR A 593 15.38 -40.61 32.37
CA TYR A 593 15.11 -41.69 31.44
C TYR A 593 14.65 -41.18 30.07
N LYS A 594 14.63 -42.07 29.06
CA LYS A 594 14.21 -41.72 27.69
C LYS A 594 12.77 -41.22 27.61
N LEU A 595 11.92 -41.68 28.53
CA LEU A 595 10.55 -41.18 28.72
C LEU A 595 10.24 -41.15 30.22
N ASP A 596 10.11 -39.95 30.79
CA ASP A 596 9.67 -39.74 32.17
C ASP A 596 8.26 -39.15 32.18
N VAL A 597 7.31 -39.83 32.81
CA VAL A 597 5.93 -39.37 32.94
C VAL A 597 5.58 -39.22 34.43
N THR A 598 5.37 -37.99 34.89
CA THR A 598 4.84 -37.74 36.23
C THR A 598 3.31 -37.67 36.14
N GLY A 599 2.63 -38.65 36.70
CA GLY A 599 1.18 -38.80 36.63
C GLY A 599 0.75 -40.08 35.91
N THR A 600 -0.55 -40.22 35.65
CA THR A 600 -1.10 -41.42 35.02
C THR A 600 -0.89 -41.40 33.50
N ALA A 601 -0.07 -42.31 32.98
CA ALA A 601 0.04 -42.56 31.55
C ALA A 601 -1.00 -43.60 31.10
N ARG A 602 -1.79 -43.31 30.07
CA ARG A 602 -2.71 -44.27 29.43
C ARG A 602 -2.27 -44.50 27.98
N SER A 603 -1.94 -45.73 27.63
CA SER A 603 -1.80 -46.15 26.24
C SER A 603 -3.12 -46.77 25.76
N THR A 604 -3.63 -46.32 24.62
CA THR A 604 -4.88 -46.83 24.02
C THR A 604 -4.65 -47.91 22.96
N ALA A 605 -3.39 -48.14 22.57
CA ALA A 605 -2.98 -49.24 21.69
C ALA A 605 -1.49 -49.58 21.89
N GLY A 606 -1.20 -50.84 22.27
CA GLY A 606 0.10 -51.51 22.10
C GLY A 606 1.39 -50.75 22.44
N ALA A 607 1.43 -49.86 23.43
CA ALA A 607 2.68 -49.17 23.79
C ALA A 607 3.51 -50.03 24.77
N TYR A 608 4.65 -50.52 24.29
CA TYR A 608 5.67 -51.19 25.10
C TYR A 608 6.68 -50.18 25.66
N PHE A 609 6.89 -50.19 26.97
CA PHE A 609 8.07 -49.60 27.60
C PHE A 609 9.21 -50.63 27.56
N ALA A 610 9.90 -50.75 26.42
CA ALA A 610 11.10 -51.57 26.35
C ALA A 610 12.35 -50.68 26.47
N THR A 611 13.20 -50.96 27.45
CA THR A 611 14.61 -50.54 27.40
C THR A 611 15.35 -51.39 26.36
N LEU A 612 16.61 -51.04 26.05
CA LEU A 612 17.43 -51.62 24.97
C LEU A 612 17.58 -53.17 25.04
N SER A 613 17.22 -53.81 26.14
CA SER A 613 17.26 -55.27 26.38
C SER A 613 15.87 -55.96 26.36
N GLY A 614 14.78 -55.20 26.17
CA GLY A 614 13.43 -55.73 25.95
C GLY A 614 12.74 -56.33 27.20
N ASN A 615 13.11 -55.89 28.40
CA ASN A 615 12.48 -56.29 29.67
C ASN A 615 11.57 -55.15 30.19
N VAL A 616 10.44 -55.50 30.82
CA VAL A 616 9.47 -54.56 31.41
C VAL A 616 9.50 -54.65 32.93
N GLY A 617 9.76 -53.55 33.63
CA GLY A 617 9.73 -53.46 35.09
C GLY A 617 8.48 -52.71 35.58
N ILE A 618 7.67 -53.31 36.44
CA ILE A 618 6.55 -52.65 37.13
C ILE A 618 6.91 -52.53 38.60
N GLY A 619 7.17 -51.31 39.08
CA GLY A 619 7.61 -51.05 40.46
C GLY A 619 9.09 -51.31 40.74
N THR A 620 9.90 -51.67 39.72
CA THR A 620 11.35 -51.90 39.83
C THR A 620 12.09 -51.47 38.57
N THR A 621 13.33 -51.02 38.73
CA THR A 621 14.26 -50.65 37.63
C THR A 621 15.31 -51.72 37.33
N SER A 622 15.39 -52.78 38.14
CA SER A 622 16.39 -53.85 38.02
C SER A 622 15.77 -55.14 37.49
N THR A 623 15.43 -55.16 36.20
CA THR A 623 14.74 -56.29 35.58
C THR A 623 15.72 -57.38 35.13
N SER A 624 15.62 -58.58 35.70
CA SER A 624 16.35 -59.78 35.29
C SER A 624 15.57 -60.64 34.28
N TYR A 625 14.25 -60.47 34.20
CA TYR A 625 13.35 -61.21 33.31
C TYR A 625 12.57 -60.27 32.38
N LYS A 626 11.91 -60.84 31.36
CA LYS A 626 11.14 -60.06 30.37
C LYS A 626 10.00 -59.25 30.99
N LEU A 627 9.47 -59.68 32.13
CA LEU A 627 8.53 -58.93 32.97
C LEU A 627 8.89 -59.15 34.44
N ASP A 628 9.32 -58.11 35.14
CA ASP A 628 9.53 -58.12 36.59
C ASP A 628 8.57 -57.15 37.26
N VAL A 629 7.79 -57.65 38.22
CA VAL A 629 6.88 -56.84 39.04
C VAL A 629 7.39 -56.84 40.48
N ALA A 630 7.78 -55.69 41.00
CA ALA A 630 8.07 -55.54 42.42
C ALA A 630 6.80 -55.16 43.17
N GLY A 631 6.38 -56.04 44.08
CA GLY A 631 5.09 -55.96 44.78
C GLY A 631 4.09 -57.00 44.27
N THR A 632 2.86 -56.93 44.76
CA THR A 632 1.80 -57.88 44.39
C THR A 632 1.18 -57.50 43.04
N ALA A 633 1.24 -58.41 42.06
CA ALA A 633 0.51 -58.28 40.80
C ALA A 633 -0.88 -58.92 40.93
N ASN A 634 -1.95 -58.17 40.64
CA ASN A 634 -3.31 -58.71 40.58
C ASN A 634 -3.70 -58.99 39.12
N PHE A 635 -3.83 -60.26 38.77
CA PHE A 635 -4.27 -60.72 37.44
C PHE A 635 -5.80 -60.89 37.32
N ASN A 636 -6.56 -60.48 38.34
CA ASN A 636 -7.96 -60.87 38.53
C ASN A 636 -8.88 -59.65 38.72
N LYS A 637 -9.08 -58.86 37.66
CA LYS A 637 -10.20 -57.90 37.60
C LYS A 637 -11.03 -58.17 36.34
N ASN A 638 -12.15 -58.87 36.51
CA ASN A 638 -13.16 -59.19 35.49
C ASN A 638 -12.76 -60.18 34.38
N LEU A 639 -11.88 -61.14 34.65
CA LEU A 639 -11.50 -62.18 33.68
C LEU A 639 -12.13 -63.54 34.03
N THR A 640 -12.83 -64.14 33.06
CA THR A 640 -13.08 -65.59 32.94
C THR A 640 -12.25 -66.08 31.75
N GLY A 641 -11.28 -66.97 31.98
CA GLY A 641 -10.38 -67.46 30.93
C GLY A 641 -8.92 -67.59 31.36
N VAL A 642 -8.01 -67.55 30.37
CA VAL A 642 -6.57 -67.78 30.57
C VAL A 642 -5.92 -66.61 31.31
N ALA A 643 -5.42 -66.88 32.52
CA ALA A 643 -4.73 -65.87 33.32
C ALA A 643 -3.25 -65.72 32.91
N LEU A 644 -2.57 -66.82 32.56
CA LEU A 644 -1.19 -66.83 32.08
C LEU A 644 -1.01 -67.90 30.98
N ARG A 645 -0.28 -67.53 29.91
CA ARG A 645 0.15 -68.44 28.82
C ARG A 645 1.66 -68.56 28.82
N THR A 646 2.17 -69.76 28.57
CA THR A 646 3.59 -70.04 28.34
C THR A 646 3.72 -70.87 27.08
N ASN A 647 4.54 -70.44 26.11
CA ASN A 647 4.76 -71.18 24.85
C ASN A 647 3.46 -71.60 24.12
N GLY A 648 2.44 -70.75 24.14
CA GLY A 648 1.16 -71.01 23.47
C GLY A 648 0.20 -71.95 24.20
N THR A 649 0.56 -72.44 25.39
CA THR A 649 -0.31 -73.29 26.24
C THR A 649 -0.72 -72.57 27.54
N GLU A 650 -1.90 -72.92 28.06
CA GLU A 650 -2.49 -72.33 29.27
C GLU A 650 -1.81 -72.89 30.52
N THR A 651 -1.21 -72.02 31.34
CA THR A 651 -0.47 -72.44 32.55
C THR A 651 -1.25 -72.21 33.83
N LEU A 652 -2.09 -71.16 33.88
CA LEU A 652 -2.98 -70.87 35.00
C LEU A 652 -4.32 -70.36 34.45
N TRP A 653 -5.40 -71.01 34.86
CA TRP A 653 -6.77 -70.71 34.43
C TRP A 653 -7.65 -70.37 35.64
N PHE A 654 -8.59 -69.43 35.45
CA PHE A 654 -9.52 -68.99 36.49
C PHE A 654 -10.96 -69.04 35.97
N ASP A 655 -11.81 -69.77 36.69
CA ASP A 655 -13.20 -70.05 36.30
C ASP A 655 -14.22 -69.07 36.89
N GLY A 656 -13.75 -68.09 37.67
CA GLY A 656 -14.57 -67.17 38.44
C GLY A 656 -14.63 -67.48 39.94
N THR A 657 -14.25 -68.68 40.37
CA THR A 657 -14.29 -69.14 41.78
C THR A 657 -12.98 -69.78 42.23
N TYR A 658 -12.30 -70.57 41.39
CA TYR A 658 -11.09 -71.32 41.74
C TYR A 658 -9.96 -71.10 40.72
N PHE A 659 -8.71 -71.22 41.20
CA PHE A 659 -7.53 -71.32 40.35
C PHE A 659 -7.25 -72.78 40.01
N SER A 660 -7.03 -73.09 38.73
CA SER A 660 -6.56 -74.39 38.27
C SER A 660 -5.27 -74.27 37.45
N TRP A 661 -4.39 -75.25 37.62
CA TRP A 661 -3.12 -75.38 36.91
C TRP A 661 -3.31 -76.41 35.79
N GLY A 662 -3.09 -76.02 34.53
CA GLY A 662 -3.05 -76.92 33.37
C GLY A 662 -4.40 -77.47 32.88
N TYR A 663 -5.20 -76.64 32.20
CA TYR A 663 -6.40 -77.10 31.49
C TYR A 663 -6.12 -77.19 29.97
N GLY A 664 -6.29 -78.37 29.36
CA GLY A 664 -6.21 -78.55 27.89
C GLY A 664 -5.19 -79.57 27.34
N GLY A 665 -4.53 -80.39 28.17
CA GLY A 665 -3.69 -81.51 27.72
C GLY A 665 -3.93 -82.77 28.56
N THR A 666 -4.06 -83.93 27.92
CA THR A 666 -4.63 -85.17 28.48
C THR A 666 -3.86 -85.85 29.64
N TYR A 667 -2.70 -85.36 30.09
CA TYR A 667 -2.04 -85.88 31.31
C TYR A 667 -1.21 -84.82 32.04
N ASN A 668 -1.35 -84.76 33.38
CA ASN A 668 -0.40 -84.10 34.26
C ASN A 668 0.77 -85.06 34.55
N TYR A 669 1.95 -84.81 33.98
CA TYR A 669 3.15 -85.60 34.26
C TYR A 669 3.94 -84.94 35.41
N PHE A 670 3.87 -85.52 36.61
CA PHE A 670 4.79 -85.18 37.69
C PHE A 670 6.04 -86.04 37.53
N ALA A 671 7.15 -85.44 37.08
CA ALA A 671 8.41 -86.16 36.89
C ALA A 671 9.03 -86.70 38.20
N ARG A 672 8.45 -86.38 39.37
CA ARG A 672 8.85 -86.83 40.71
C ARG A 672 7.60 -86.97 41.60
N ALA A 673 7.72 -87.79 42.65
CA ALA A 673 6.63 -88.03 43.61
C ALA A 673 6.10 -86.71 44.21
N ILE A 674 4.79 -86.51 44.14
CA ILE A 674 4.09 -85.50 44.94
C ILE A 674 3.83 -86.10 46.32
N THR A 675 4.22 -85.35 47.35
CA THR A 675 3.77 -85.57 48.71
C THR A 675 2.61 -84.62 48.96
N ILE A 676 1.41 -85.14 49.23
CA ILE A 676 0.31 -84.32 49.79
C ILE A 676 0.38 -84.50 51.31
N ALA A 677 1.07 -83.59 51.97
CA ALA A 677 1.01 -83.39 53.42
C ALA A 677 1.12 -81.89 53.70
N ASP A 678 0.29 -81.39 54.61
CA ASP A 678 0.37 -80.03 55.14
C ASP A 678 1.60 -79.93 56.06
N ALA A 679 2.42 -78.90 55.85
CA ALA A 679 3.64 -78.62 56.59
C ALA A 679 3.42 -78.19 58.06
N THR A 680 2.17 -78.14 58.56
CA THR A 680 1.88 -77.51 59.86
C THR A 680 1.08 -78.31 60.89
N ASN A 681 0.69 -79.58 60.69
CA ASN A 681 -0.09 -80.32 61.71
C ASN A 681 0.31 -81.81 61.91
N ARG A 682 1.01 -82.10 63.02
CA ARG A 682 1.51 -83.43 63.45
C ARG A 682 0.63 -84.07 64.53
N SER A 683 -0.62 -84.42 64.24
CA SER A 683 -1.38 -85.28 65.16
C SER A 683 -2.44 -86.11 64.44
N SER A 684 -1.98 -87.02 63.59
CA SER A 684 -2.65 -88.31 63.43
C SER A 684 -1.58 -89.35 63.14
N THR A 685 -1.59 -90.47 63.85
CA THR A 685 -0.67 -91.60 63.66
C THR A 685 -0.89 -92.34 62.32
N TYR A 686 -1.84 -91.87 61.49
CA TYR A 686 -2.17 -92.40 60.16
C TYR A 686 -1.65 -91.49 59.04
N LYS A 687 -0.81 -92.03 58.14
CA LYS A 687 -0.26 -91.31 56.97
C LYS A 687 -1.27 -91.08 55.82
N LEU A 688 -2.46 -91.65 55.93
CA LEU A 688 -3.64 -91.39 55.11
C LEU A 688 -4.87 -91.74 55.96
N TYR A 689 -5.70 -90.76 56.30
CA TYR A 689 -6.99 -90.97 56.97
C TYR A 689 -8.10 -90.74 55.96
N VAL A 690 -8.87 -91.78 55.65
CA VAL A 690 -10.05 -91.71 54.79
C VAL A 690 -11.27 -91.94 55.67
N ALA A 691 -12.06 -90.89 55.91
CA ALA A 691 -13.38 -91.05 56.52
C ALA A 691 -14.33 -91.64 55.47
N GLY A 692 -14.46 -92.98 55.43
CA GLY A 692 -15.32 -93.70 54.48
C GLY A 692 -14.58 -94.81 53.72
N ASN A 693 -15.15 -95.25 52.59
CA ASN A 693 -14.59 -96.33 51.78
C ASN A 693 -13.37 -95.86 50.99
N ALA A 694 -12.25 -96.55 51.13
CA ALA A 694 -11.12 -96.44 50.21
C ALA A 694 -11.20 -97.57 49.18
N TYR A 695 -11.45 -97.23 47.90
CA TYR A 695 -11.37 -98.20 46.81
C TYR A 695 -9.93 -98.27 46.30
N ALA A 696 -9.22 -99.35 46.64
CA ALA A 696 -7.89 -99.65 46.12
C ALA A 696 -7.98 -100.84 45.16
N THR A 697 -7.45 -100.68 43.94
CA THR A 697 -7.38 -101.77 42.96
C THR A 697 -6.28 -102.79 43.27
N GLY A 698 -5.43 -102.52 44.27
CA GLY A 698 -4.46 -103.45 44.87
C GLY A 698 -3.70 -102.81 46.03
N SER A 699 -3.32 -103.63 47.03
CA SER A 699 -2.43 -103.23 48.13
C SER A 699 -1.13 -104.02 48.02
N TRP A 700 0.01 -103.33 47.90
CA TRP A 700 1.33 -103.95 47.78
C TRP A 700 2.11 -103.72 49.07
N SER A 701 2.21 -104.76 49.89
CA SER A 701 3.11 -104.76 51.06
C SER A 701 4.48 -105.29 50.65
N SER A 702 5.53 -104.48 50.80
CA SER A 702 6.90 -104.90 50.49
C SER A 702 7.35 -106.05 51.40
N SER A 703 7.74 -107.19 50.83
CA SER A 703 8.14 -108.40 51.56
C SER A 703 9.47 -109.01 51.04
N ASP A 704 10.38 -108.17 50.52
CA ASP A 704 11.73 -108.59 50.11
C ASP A 704 12.56 -108.99 51.35
N LEU A 705 13.37 -110.07 51.25
CA LEU A 705 14.20 -110.56 52.34
C LEU A 705 15.17 -109.49 52.88
N ARG A 706 15.66 -108.58 52.02
CA ARG A 706 16.58 -107.49 52.39
C ARG A 706 15.93 -106.47 53.33
N TYR A 707 14.61 -106.41 53.35
CA TYR A 707 13.85 -105.52 54.24
C TYR A 707 13.50 -106.19 55.58
N LYS A 708 13.92 -107.44 55.81
CA LYS A 708 13.63 -108.23 57.03
C LYS A 708 14.93 -108.59 57.77
N LYS A 709 14.88 -108.59 59.10
CA LYS A 709 15.95 -109.05 60.00
C LYS A 709 15.33 -109.96 61.06
N ASN A 710 16.09 -110.94 61.59
CA ASN A 710 15.65 -111.90 62.60
C ASN A 710 14.44 -112.77 62.17
N VAL A 711 14.50 -113.37 60.98
CA VAL A 711 13.43 -114.26 60.48
C VAL A 711 13.52 -115.62 61.18
N SER A 712 12.50 -116.00 61.94
CA SER A 712 12.37 -117.31 62.61
C SER A 712 11.06 -118.00 62.23
N PRO A 713 11.00 -119.35 62.20
CA PRO A 713 9.75 -120.08 62.00
C PRO A 713 8.73 -119.81 63.11
N LEU A 714 7.46 -119.78 62.74
CA LEU A 714 6.34 -119.79 63.68
C LEU A 714 6.08 -121.24 64.11
N ASN A 715 5.92 -121.49 65.42
CA ASN A 715 5.69 -122.83 65.97
C ASN A 715 4.60 -122.77 67.04
N ASN A 716 3.87 -123.86 67.24
CA ASN A 716 2.76 -124.02 68.20
C ASN A 716 1.57 -123.09 67.92
N ILE A 717 1.43 -122.62 66.68
CA ILE A 717 0.45 -121.62 66.28
C ILE A 717 -0.98 -122.13 66.44
N LEU A 718 -1.23 -123.43 66.20
CA LEU A 718 -2.56 -124.01 66.37
C LEU A 718 -3.06 -123.89 67.81
N SER A 719 -2.17 -124.05 68.80
CA SER A 719 -2.53 -123.92 70.22
C SER A 719 -2.83 -122.49 70.64
N ASP A 720 -2.18 -121.51 69.99
CA ASP A 720 -2.39 -120.09 70.23
C ASP A 720 -3.62 -119.54 69.49
N LEU A 721 -3.89 -120.02 68.27
CA LEU A 721 -5.12 -119.72 67.53
C LEU A 721 -6.37 -120.17 68.27
N LEU A 722 -6.32 -121.33 68.96
CA LEU A 722 -7.44 -121.81 69.77
C LEU A 722 -7.81 -120.89 70.95
N LYS A 723 -6.94 -119.94 71.33
CA LYS A 723 -7.21 -118.96 72.38
C LYS A 723 -7.90 -117.69 71.86
N ILE A 724 -7.96 -117.49 70.54
CA ILE A 724 -8.57 -116.32 69.92
C ILE A 724 -9.97 -116.69 69.41
N SER A 725 -10.97 -115.89 69.78
CA SER A 725 -12.35 -116.09 69.32
C SER A 725 -12.67 -115.19 68.13
N ALA A 726 -13.16 -115.78 67.05
CA ALA A 726 -13.84 -115.02 66.01
C ALA A 726 -15.21 -114.57 66.54
N VAL A 727 -15.50 -113.27 66.42
CA VAL A 727 -16.72 -112.66 66.93
C VAL A 727 -17.53 -112.02 65.82
N ARG A 728 -18.84 -111.93 66.03
CA ARG A 728 -19.73 -111.01 65.30
C ARG A 728 -19.96 -109.79 66.17
N TYR A 729 -19.91 -108.60 65.58
CA TYR A 729 -20.10 -107.35 66.31
C TYR A 729 -20.80 -106.30 65.44
N GLU A 730 -21.41 -105.32 66.10
CA GLU A 730 -21.97 -104.11 65.50
C GLU A 730 -21.24 -102.90 66.09
N TRP A 731 -21.08 -101.84 65.29
CA TRP A 731 -20.39 -100.64 65.75
C TRP A 731 -21.28 -99.81 66.70
N ASN A 732 -20.70 -99.29 67.79
CA ASN A 732 -21.40 -98.39 68.72
C ASN A 732 -21.45 -96.96 68.16
N GLN A 733 -22.34 -96.73 67.19
CA GLN A 733 -22.50 -95.44 66.49
C GLN A 733 -22.88 -94.29 67.44
N ASN A 734 -23.61 -94.59 68.51
CA ASN A 734 -24.15 -93.59 69.43
C ASN A 734 -23.04 -92.91 70.25
N GLU A 735 -22.05 -93.69 70.67
CA GLU A 735 -20.90 -93.22 71.44
C GLU A 735 -19.82 -92.61 70.52
N PHE A 736 -19.64 -93.15 69.30
CA PHE A 736 -18.57 -92.76 68.37
C PHE A 736 -19.08 -92.12 67.07
N LYS A 737 -19.96 -91.10 67.17
CA LYS A 737 -20.63 -90.46 66.02
C LYS A 737 -19.70 -89.91 64.94
N ASN A 738 -18.50 -89.47 65.34
CA ASN A 738 -17.53 -88.84 64.44
C ASN A 738 -16.76 -89.86 63.58
N MET A 739 -16.90 -91.16 63.85
CA MET A 739 -16.21 -92.22 63.11
C MET A 739 -17.01 -92.72 61.89
N ASN A 740 -18.27 -92.29 61.75
CA ASN A 740 -19.15 -92.62 60.63
C ASN A 740 -19.26 -94.14 60.35
N PHE A 741 -19.36 -94.94 61.41
CA PHE A 741 -19.53 -96.39 61.29
C PHE A 741 -20.90 -96.76 60.71
N ASP A 742 -20.97 -97.83 59.91
CA ASP A 742 -22.24 -98.36 59.40
C ASP A 742 -22.99 -99.19 60.47
N ASP A 743 -24.25 -99.53 60.20
CA ASP A 743 -25.18 -100.23 61.11
C ASP A 743 -25.22 -101.75 60.90
N LYS A 744 -24.29 -102.30 60.12
CA LYS A 744 -24.30 -103.71 59.74
C LYS A 744 -23.58 -104.56 60.77
N THR A 745 -23.95 -105.84 60.84
CA THR A 745 -23.18 -106.84 61.58
C THR A 745 -21.90 -107.18 60.82
N HIS A 746 -20.74 -107.00 61.47
CA HIS A 746 -19.42 -107.35 60.96
C HIS A 746 -18.90 -108.64 61.60
N ILE A 747 -17.94 -109.29 60.93
CA ILE A 747 -17.19 -110.43 61.46
C ILE A 747 -15.74 -109.99 61.63
N GLY A 748 -15.14 -110.33 62.75
CA GLY A 748 -13.73 -110.05 62.98
C GLY A 748 -13.22 -110.64 64.28
N VAL A 749 -12.18 -110.02 64.80
CA VAL A 749 -11.55 -110.37 66.07
C VAL A 749 -11.49 -109.12 66.94
N ILE A 750 -11.55 -109.31 68.26
CA ILE A 750 -11.36 -108.21 69.21
C ILE A 750 -9.86 -107.93 69.30
N ALA A 751 -9.46 -106.70 68.99
CA ALA A 751 -8.05 -106.30 68.94
C ALA A 751 -7.32 -106.58 70.27
N GLN A 752 -8.00 -106.38 71.40
CA GLN A 752 -7.48 -106.62 72.75
C GLN A 752 -7.20 -108.11 73.03
N ASP A 753 -7.95 -109.02 72.41
CA ASP A 753 -7.72 -110.46 72.56
C ASP A 753 -6.62 -110.94 71.63
N VAL A 754 -6.53 -110.38 70.42
CA VAL A 754 -5.40 -110.62 69.51
C VAL A 754 -4.10 -110.13 70.13
N GLU A 755 -4.09 -108.93 70.73
CA GLU A 755 -2.88 -108.33 71.31
C GLU A 755 -2.24 -109.18 72.41
N LYS A 756 -3.05 -109.91 73.21
CA LYS A 756 -2.55 -110.81 74.27
C LYS A 756 -1.72 -111.97 73.72
N ILE A 757 -2.00 -112.40 72.49
CA ILE A 757 -1.40 -113.58 71.86
C ILE A 757 -0.37 -113.16 70.80
N PHE A 758 -0.74 -112.19 69.95
CA PHE A 758 0.04 -111.64 68.85
C PHE A 758 0.06 -110.09 68.92
N PRO A 759 0.82 -109.49 69.87
CA PRO A 759 0.88 -108.04 70.05
C PRO A 759 1.36 -107.29 68.79
N GLU A 760 2.20 -107.91 67.96
CA GLU A 760 2.71 -107.34 66.72
C GLU A 760 1.66 -107.13 65.62
N LEU A 761 0.46 -107.70 65.78
CA LEU A 761 -0.66 -107.52 64.86
C LEU A 761 -1.57 -106.36 65.25
N VAL A 762 -1.32 -105.69 66.37
CA VAL A 762 -2.18 -104.64 66.91
C VAL A 762 -1.41 -103.33 67.01
N ILE A 763 -2.01 -102.26 66.52
CA ILE A 763 -1.53 -100.89 66.73
C ILE A 763 -2.52 -100.15 67.64
N THR A 764 -2.01 -99.24 68.45
CA THR A 764 -2.82 -98.35 69.28
C THR A 764 -2.60 -96.92 68.79
N ASP A 765 -3.68 -96.19 68.52
CA ASP A 765 -3.61 -94.78 68.13
C ASP A 765 -3.35 -93.86 69.33
N ASP A 766 -3.16 -92.57 69.06
CA ASP A 766 -2.86 -91.56 70.09
C ASP A 766 -3.99 -91.40 71.13
N ASN A 767 -5.21 -91.86 70.81
CA ASN A 767 -6.38 -91.80 71.69
C ASN A 767 -6.60 -93.12 72.47
N GLY A 768 -5.74 -94.12 72.27
CA GLY A 768 -5.84 -95.43 72.93
C GLY A 768 -6.71 -96.45 72.20
N TYR A 769 -7.26 -96.14 71.02
CA TYR A 769 -8.02 -97.10 70.22
C TYR A 769 -7.11 -98.06 69.48
N LYS A 770 -7.51 -99.34 69.39
CA LYS A 770 -6.69 -100.42 68.83
C LYS A 770 -7.21 -100.87 67.48
N ALA A 771 -6.31 -101.13 66.53
CA ALA A 771 -6.61 -101.67 65.21
C ALA A 771 -5.77 -102.91 64.91
N VAL A 772 -6.35 -103.89 64.19
CA VAL A 772 -5.71 -105.17 63.84
C VAL A 772 -5.23 -105.16 62.39
N ALA A 773 -4.02 -105.65 62.15
CA ALA A 773 -3.46 -105.90 60.83
C ALA A 773 -4.06 -107.20 60.22
N TYR A 774 -5.29 -107.10 59.72
CA TYR A 774 -6.01 -108.24 59.14
C TYR A 774 -5.29 -108.90 57.96
N ASP A 775 -4.51 -108.14 57.19
CA ASP A 775 -3.69 -108.66 56.09
C ASP A 775 -2.64 -109.67 56.56
N LYS A 776 -2.07 -109.45 57.76
CA LYS A 776 -1.02 -110.29 58.34
C LYS A 776 -1.55 -111.54 59.05
N LEU A 777 -2.83 -111.57 59.45
CA LEU A 777 -3.47 -112.77 60.04
C LEU A 777 -3.43 -113.97 59.09
N SER A 778 -3.43 -113.72 57.78
CA SER A 778 -3.31 -114.77 56.75
C SER A 778 -2.04 -115.64 56.92
N ALA A 779 -0.92 -115.06 57.37
CA ALA A 779 0.33 -115.78 57.60
C ALA A 779 0.27 -116.67 58.85
N ILE A 780 -0.45 -116.25 59.90
CA ILE A 780 -0.67 -117.04 61.12
C ILE A 780 -1.58 -118.24 60.81
N LEU A 781 -2.68 -118.00 60.07
CA LEU A 781 -3.61 -119.05 59.66
C LEU A 781 -2.95 -120.11 58.78
N LEU A 782 -2.01 -119.71 57.90
CA LEU A 782 -1.23 -120.64 57.07
C LEU A 782 -0.48 -121.66 57.93
N GLU A 783 0.25 -121.20 58.94
CA GLU A 783 1.06 -122.11 59.76
C GLU A 783 0.18 -122.97 60.68
N GLY A 784 -0.88 -122.40 61.26
CA GLY A 784 -1.86 -123.18 62.03
C GLY A 784 -2.52 -124.29 61.20
N THR A 785 -2.79 -124.05 59.92
CA THR A 785 -3.35 -125.06 59.00
C THR A 785 -2.35 -126.19 58.71
N LYS A 786 -1.05 -125.88 58.57
CA LYS A 786 -0.01 -126.91 58.40
C LYS A 786 0.12 -127.79 59.64
N GLU A 787 0.13 -127.20 60.83
CA GLU A 787 0.17 -127.96 62.09
C GLU A 787 -1.03 -128.91 62.21
N GLN A 788 -2.23 -128.45 61.83
CA GLN A 788 -3.43 -129.29 61.80
C GLN A 788 -3.32 -130.45 60.79
N GLN A 789 -2.78 -130.19 59.59
CA GLN A 789 -2.61 -131.22 58.56
C GLN A 789 -1.64 -132.33 59.00
N ILE A 790 -0.59 -131.98 59.76
CA ILE A 790 0.34 -132.96 60.33
C ILE A 790 -0.39 -133.91 61.30
N GLN A 791 -1.29 -133.39 62.15
CA GLN A 791 -2.09 -134.23 63.05
C GLN A 791 -3.04 -135.17 62.29
N ILE A 792 -3.63 -134.72 61.18
CA ILE A 792 -4.53 -135.53 60.35
C ILE A 792 -3.79 -136.69 59.67
N GLU A 793 -2.58 -136.46 59.15
CA GLU A 793 -1.80 -137.53 58.51
C GLU A 793 -1.32 -138.59 59.52
N GLN A 794 -1.00 -138.19 60.75
CA GLN A 794 -0.69 -139.13 61.84
C GLN A 794 -1.90 -140.06 62.14
N LEU A 795 -3.10 -139.49 62.27
CA LEU A 795 -4.35 -140.23 62.52
C LEU A 795 -4.72 -141.20 61.38
N LYS A 796 -4.48 -140.83 60.12
CA LYS A 796 -4.70 -141.74 58.97
C LYS A 796 -3.78 -142.96 59.01
N LYS A 797 -2.53 -142.77 59.44
CA LYS A 797 -1.53 -143.85 59.54
C LYS A 797 -1.94 -144.89 60.58
N GLU A 798 -2.40 -144.45 61.75
CA GLU A 798 -2.95 -145.33 62.80
C GLU A 798 -4.19 -146.11 62.33
N ASN A 799 -5.10 -145.46 61.60
CA ASN A 799 -6.30 -146.10 61.05
C ASN A 799 -5.99 -147.20 60.02
N THR A 800 -4.91 -147.05 59.25
CA THR A 800 -4.51 -148.05 58.24
C THR A 800 -3.97 -149.31 58.91
N GLU A 801 -3.19 -149.16 59.97
CA GLU A 801 -2.64 -150.27 60.75
C GLU A 801 -3.74 -151.07 61.48
N LEU A 802 -4.74 -150.37 62.02
CA LEU A 802 -5.91 -151.00 62.66
C LEU A 802 -6.74 -151.84 61.67
N LYS A 803 -6.96 -151.36 60.44
CA LYS A 803 -7.68 -152.11 59.40
C LYS A 803 -6.95 -153.40 59.01
N LYS A 804 -5.61 -153.37 58.91
CA LYS A 804 -4.81 -154.54 58.56
C LYS A 804 -4.90 -155.66 59.60
N ARG A 805 -5.01 -155.30 60.88
CA ARG A 805 -5.26 -156.26 61.99
C ARG A 805 -6.66 -156.87 61.93
N LEU A 806 -7.65 -156.11 61.47
CA LEU A 806 -9.02 -156.57 61.32
C LEU A 806 -9.14 -157.63 60.21
N ASP A 807 -8.51 -157.41 59.06
CA ASP A 807 -8.50 -158.36 57.93
C ASP A 807 -7.84 -159.71 58.30
N GLN A 808 -6.77 -159.68 59.10
CA GLN A 808 -6.12 -160.91 59.60
C GLN A 808 -7.03 -161.73 60.52
N LEU A 809 -7.84 -161.06 61.36
CA LEU A 809 -8.81 -161.72 62.23
C LEU A 809 -9.97 -162.35 61.45
N GLU A 810 -10.45 -161.70 60.37
CA GLU A 810 -11.48 -162.25 59.50
C GLU A 810 -10.98 -163.47 58.68
N GLY A 811 -9.72 -163.46 58.25
CA GLY A 811 -9.08 -164.60 57.59
C GLY A 811 -9.00 -165.84 58.49
N LEU A 812 -8.53 -165.68 59.72
CA LEU A 812 -8.47 -166.75 60.74
C LEU A 812 -9.86 -167.32 61.07
N LYS A 813 -10.89 -166.47 61.11
CA LYS A 813 -12.28 -166.92 61.34
C LYS A 813 -12.78 -167.81 60.21
N THR A 814 -12.43 -167.51 58.97
CA THR A 814 -12.84 -168.27 57.78
C THR A 814 -12.13 -169.63 57.72
N GLU A 815 -10.84 -169.68 58.09
CA GLU A 815 -10.08 -170.93 58.21
C GLU A 815 -10.66 -171.86 59.28
N ILE A 816 -11.06 -171.32 60.44
CA ILE A 816 -11.72 -172.07 61.52
C ILE A 816 -13.06 -172.65 61.07
N GLU A 817 -13.89 -171.89 60.34
CA GLU A 817 -15.16 -172.39 59.81
C GLU A 817 -14.96 -173.47 58.74
N THR A 818 -13.90 -173.36 57.93
CA THR A 818 -13.54 -174.38 56.92
C THR A 818 -13.07 -175.68 57.58
N ILE A 819 -12.24 -175.59 58.64
CA ILE A 819 -11.80 -176.76 59.43
C ILE A 819 -12.98 -177.44 60.12
N LYS A 820 -13.93 -176.68 60.68
CA LYS A 820 -15.16 -177.24 61.28
C LYS A 820 -16.03 -177.98 60.26
N ALA A 821 -16.08 -177.52 59.01
CA ALA A 821 -16.84 -178.19 57.95
C ALA A 821 -16.20 -179.54 57.56
N VAL A 822 -14.88 -179.60 57.40
CA VAL A 822 -14.15 -180.85 57.07
C VAL A 822 -14.25 -181.90 58.18
N ILE A 823 -14.32 -181.48 59.46
CA ILE A 823 -14.49 -182.40 60.60
C ILE A 823 -15.89 -183.03 60.63
N ARG A 824 -16.92 -182.42 60.00
CA ARG A 824 -18.29 -182.99 59.98
C ARG A 824 -18.52 -184.07 58.90
N GLU A 825 -17.60 -184.22 57.93
CA GLU A 825 -17.68 -185.25 56.87
C GLU A 825 -16.86 -186.52 57.17
N LYS A 826 -16.37 -186.67 58.41
CA LYS A 826 -15.82 -187.91 58.96
C LYS A 826 -16.60 -188.28 60.22
#